data_AF-A0A2G3PIZ6-F1
#
_entry.id   AF-A0A2G3PIZ6-F1
#
_cell.length_a   1.000
_cell.length_b   1.000
_cell.length_c   1.000
_cell.angle_alpha   90.00
_cell.angle_beta   90.00
_cell.angle_gamma   90.00
#
_symmetry.space_group_name_H-M   'P 1'
#
loop_
_entity.id
_entity.type
_entity.pdbx_description
1 polymer ?
#
loop_
_entity_poly.entity_id
_entity_poly.type
_entity_poly.pdbx_seq_one_letter_code
_entity_poly.pdbx_strand_id
1 'polypeptide(L)'
;MPERPTEVRGGVPVPSKTVVVVGHGMVGHRFVQELRERDVTDQWRVVVVCDEPSPAYDRVGLSSYVNSWDPDALALEGNTYPGDPLVTMLVGRSVTAINRVARTAVLDDDSSIVFDALVMATGSYPFVPPVQGADSPNCFVYRTLDDLDKIRATAEAAPAGANAVVVGGGLLGLEAANALKLLGLKPHVVEFAPRLMPLQVDEGGGALLAGLVTELGVSVHTGVGTTAIEPAGDNTLHVTLSDGSSIDNAALLVFSAGIRPRDQLARDAGLEVGERGGVLVDDGCRTADPDIYAIGEVAAVNGVCYGLVAPGYSTAEVVADRLLGGKSEFPGADLSTKLKALGVDVASFGDAMGASEGALEVVFNDPVAGTYAKVVVSDDAKTLLGGVLVGDAGQYALLKPMVGGPLPGDPAALIAPAAGEGVGLSALPDSAEICSCNGVSKGDICGAIAHGAQDVTAVKTCTKAGTTCGGCIPSINRLLADSGVAVSKSLCDHFHQSRSELFEIVQATGIRTFTDLVARYGKGGGCEICKPTVASILASTSSDHILSGEQAALQDTNDHFLANMQKNGTYSVVPRMPGGEVTAEQLIVIGEVAKEFGLYIKVTGGQRIDMFGARVEQLPLIWRKLVDAGMESGQAYGKSLRTVKSCVGTSWCRYGVQDSVGMAVDLEKRYRGLRSPHKIKFGVSGCARECAEARGKDVGVIATEHGWNLYVGGNGGQSPAHAQLLASGIDDRTLVAYIDRFLMFYIRTADRLQRTAPWIDSLEGGLEHLKAVVCDDSLGIAAELETAMESHVAGYKDEWSGVLEDEEKLSRFVSFVNAPAQPDPTIEFSEGSGRKVPVLLGTPQPGVRPPANGGS
;
A
#
# COMPACT_ATOMS: atom_id res chain seq x y z
N MET A 1 -17.31 33.97 54.23
CA MET A 1 -18.18 33.96 53.04
C MET A 1 -17.47 33.16 51.98
N PRO A 2 -17.94 31.96 51.61
CA PRO A 2 -17.42 31.28 50.44
C PRO A 2 -18.06 31.85 49.18
N GLU A 3 -17.23 32.12 48.19
CA GLU A 3 -17.64 32.63 46.87
C GLU A 3 -18.44 31.58 46.10
N ARG A 4 -19.39 32.07 45.30
CA ARG A 4 -20.34 31.28 44.49
C ARG A 4 -19.60 30.48 43.40
N PRO A 5 -20.05 29.27 43.07
CA PRO A 5 -19.60 28.58 41.87
C PRO A 5 -20.17 29.27 40.62
N THR A 6 -19.31 29.54 39.66
CA THR A 6 -19.65 29.99 38.31
C THR A 6 -20.40 28.90 37.55
N GLU A 7 -21.61 29.22 37.09
CA GLU A 7 -22.37 28.41 36.15
C GLU A 7 -21.59 28.23 34.84
N VAL A 8 -21.33 26.99 34.45
CA VAL A 8 -20.97 26.64 33.08
C VAL A 8 -22.27 26.64 32.26
N ARG A 9 -22.54 27.74 31.55
CA ARG A 9 -23.47 27.75 30.41
C ARG A 9 -22.66 27.59 29.13
N GLY A 10 -22.66 26.38 28.59
CA GLY A 10 -22.27 26.10 27.20
C GLY A 10 -23.39 25.32 26.54
N GLY A 11 -24.43 26.03 26.05
CA GLY A 11 -25.48 25.43 25.25
C GLY A 11 -24.93 25.04 23.88
N VAL A 12 -25.33 23.88 23.38
CA VAL A 12 -25.10 23.44 22.00
C VAL A 12 -25.63 24.54 21.05
N PRO A 13 -24.84 25.00 20.05
CA PRO A 13 -25.34 25.95 19.06
C PRO A 13 -26.60 25.38 18.39
N VAL A 14 -27.67 26.19 18.30
CA VAL A 14 -28.86 25.80 17.53
C VAL A 14 -28.53 26.05 16.05
N PRO A 15 -28.43 25.01 15.21
CA PRO A 15 -28.12 25.19 13.79
C PRO A 15 -29.20 26.05 13.13
N SER A 16 -28.76 26.96 12.27
CA SER A 16 -29.65 27.96 11.64
C SER A 16 -30.33 27.48 10.35
N LYS A 17 -29.84 26.37 9.77
CA LYS A 17 -30.31 25.83 8.49
C LYS A 17 -30.40 24.31 8.50
N THR A 18 -31.29 23.74 7.67
CA THR A 18 -31.47 22.29 7.50
C THR A 18 -31.17 21.88 6.05
N VAL A 19 -30.29 20.89 5.88
CA VAL A 19 -30.12 20.19 4.60
C VAL A 19 -30.74 18.80 4.66
N VAL A 20 -31.58 18.46 3.68
CA VAL A 20 -32.15 17.12 3.52
C VAL A 20 -31.37 16.37 2.45
N VAL A 21 -30.85 15.19 2.79
CA VAL A 21 -30.14 14.31 1.87
C VAL A 21 -31.05 13.14 1.52
N VAL A 22 -31.39 13.00 0.25
CA VAL A 22 -32.27 11.93 -0.25
C VAL A 22 -31.41 10.81 -0.84
N GLY A 23 -31.18 9.77 -0.04
CA GLY A 23 -30.31 8.64 -0.35
C GLY A 23 -29.05 8.61 0.51
N HIS A 24 -28.77 7.44 1.11
CA HIS A 24 -27.60 7.21 1.97
C HIS A 24 -26.69 6.11 1.43
N GLY A 25 -26.39 6.18 0.13
CA GLY A 25 -25.31 5.38 -0.47
C GLY A 25 -23.93 5.99 -0.20
N MET A 26 -22.88 5.42 -0.81
CA MET A 26 -21.49 5.90 -0.66
C MET A 26 -21.36 7.41 -0.88
N VAL A 27 -22.03 7.96 -1.90
CA VAL A 27 -21.95 9.38 -2.26
C VAL A 27 -22.73 10.27 -1.27
N GLY A 28 -23.91 9.82 -0.82
CA GLY A 28 -24.67 10.52 0.23
C GLY A 28 -23.90 10.58 1.54
N HIS A 29 -23.29 9.46 1.95
CA HIS A 29 -22.40 9.38 3.11
C HIS A 29 -21.21 10.34 2.99
N ARG A 30 -20.53 10.35 1.83
CA ARG A 30 -19.42 11.27 1.55
C ARG A 30 -19.83 12.73 1.68
N PHE A 31 -20.99 13.11 1.14
CA PHE A 31 -21.50 14.47 1.26
C PHE A 31 -21.68 14.90 2.71
N VAL A 32 -22.28 14.03 3.54
CA VAL A 32 -22.47 14.34 4.96
C VAL A 32 -21.13 14.41 5.69
N GLN A 33 -20.17 13.53 5.41
CA GLN A 33 -18.82 13.61 5.98
C GLN A 33 -18.15 14.96 5.65
N GLU A 34 -18.15 15.34 4.37
CA GLU A 34 -17.51 16.58 3.90
C GLU A 34 -18.19 17.83 4.48
N LEU A 35 -19.53 17.84 4.55
CA LEU A 35 -20.24 18.96 5.14
C LEU A 35 -19.96 19.08 6.64
N ARG A 36 -20.00 17.96 7.39
CA ARG A 36 -19.74 17.97 8.84
C ARG A 36 -18.29 18.31 9.18
N GLU A 37 -17.33 17.86 8.38
CA GLU A 37 -15.91 18.18 8.56
C GLU A 37 -15.61 19.66 8.29
N ARG A 38 -16.26 20.26 7.29
CA ARG A 38 -15.99 21.64 6.85
C ARG A 38 -16.85 22.70 7.55
N ASP A 39 -18.04 22.35 8.05
CA ASP A 39 -18.93 23.27 8.78
C ASP A 39 -18.49 23.45 10.25
N VAL A 40 -17.34 24.11 10.44
CA VAL A 40 -16.75 24.39 11.77
C VAL A 40 -17.62 25.30 12.66
N THR A 41 -18.68 25.87 12.10
CA THR A 41 -19.61 26.78 12.78
C THR A 41 -20.95 26.15 13.12
N ASP A 42 -21.15 24.87 12.77
CA ASP A 42 -22.41 24.14 12.99
C ASP A 42 -23.63 24.90 12.45
N GLN A 43 -23.50 25.50 11.26
CA GLN A 43 -24.58 26.22 10.59
C GLN A 43 -25.69 25.30 10.11
N TRP A 44 -25.33 24.08 9.71
CA TRP A 44 -26.21 23.11 9.07
C TRP A 44 -26.53 21.92 9.97
N ARG A 45 -27.84 21.67 10.13
CA ARG A 45 -28.38 20.37 10.53
C ARG A 45 -28.58 19.52 9.28
N VAL A 46 -28.18 18.25 9.34
CA VAL A 46 -28.35 17.29 8.25
C VAL A 46 -29.47 16.31 8.60
N VAL A 47 -30.41 16.10 7.69
CA VAL A 47 -31.42 15.03 7.78
C VAL A 47 -31.25 14.10 6.59
N VAL A 48 -30.78 12.88 6.84
CA VAL A 48 -30.57 11.86 5.81
C VAL A 48 -31.78 10.94 5.77
N VAL A 49 -32.37 10.78 4.58
CA VAL A 49 -33.49 9.87 4.33
C VAL A 49 -33.01 8.74 3.43
N CYS A 50 -33.09 7.50 3.91
CA CYS A 50 -32.59 6.31 3.24
C CYS A 50 -33.71 5.28 3.10
N ASP A 51 -34.06 4.93 1.87
CA ASP A 51 -35.09 3.95 1.55
C ASP A 51 -34.67 2.52 1.91
N GLU A 52 -33.38 2.20 1.76
CA GLU A 52 -32.83 0.92 2.19
C GLU A 52 -32.88 0.76 3.72
N PRO A 53 -33.10 -0.48 4.23
CA PRO A 53 -33.17 -0.76 5.67
C PRO A 53 -31.80 -0.72 6.36
N SER A 54 -30.72 -0.51 5.61
CA SER A 54 -29.34 -0.48 6.08
C SER A 54 -28.72 0.93 5.91
N PRO A 55 -27.87 1.37 6.85
CA PRO A 55 -27.00 2.53 6.65
C PRO A 55 -26.03 2.37 5.47
N ALA A 56 -25.33 3.44 5.10
CA ALA A 56 -24.42 3.46 3.96
C ALA A 56 -23.33 2.36 4.03
N TYR A 57 -23.17 1.63 2.94
CA TYR A 57 -22.18 0.55 2.79
C TYR A 57 -21.47 0.66 1.44
N ASP A 58 -20.32 -0.01 1.31
CA ASP A 58 -19.55 -0.09 0.08
C ASP A 58 -20.25 -0.99 -0.96
N ARG A 59 -20.91 -0.34 -1.91
CA ARG A 59 -21.59 -1.02 -3.03
C ARG A 59 -20.63 -1.42 -4.14
N VAL A 60 -19.46 -0.82 -4.23
CA VAL A 60 -18.41 -1.24 -5.19
C VAL A 60 -17.84 -2.59 -4.74
N GLY A 61 -17.69 -2.77 -3.42
CA GLY A 61 -17.27 -4.01 -2.78
C GLY A 61 -18.35 -5.10 -2.68
N LEU A 62 -19.52 -4.96 -3.31
CA LEU A 62 -20.66 -5.87 -3.12
C LEU A 62 -20.33 -7.33 -3.45
N SER A 63 -19.42 -7.59 -4.40
CA SER A 63 -18.95 -8.95 -4.70
C SER A 63 -18.14 -9.58 -3.56
N SER A 64 -17.56 -8.80 -2.65
CA SER A 64 -16.88 -9.32 -1.47
C SER A 64 -17.84 -9.80 -0.39
N TYR A 65 -19.12 -9.38 -0.43
CA TYR A 65 -20.16 -9.82 0.50
C TYR A 65 -20.31 -11.34 0.48
N VAL A 66 -20.16 -11.98 -0.68
CA VAL A 66 -20.31 -13.43 -0.84
C VAL A 66 -19.26 -14.25 -0.08
N ASN A 67 -18.17 -13.61 0.38
CA ASN A 67 -17.12 -14.28 1.15
C ASN A 67 -17.51 -14.50 2.62
N SER A 68 -18.28 -13.60 3.21
CA SER A 68 -18.63 -13.62 4.64
C SER A 68 -20.13 -13.64 4.91
N TRP A 69 -20.94 -13.14 3.97
CA TRP A 69 -22.36 -12.81 4.13
C TRP A 69 -22.65 -11.93 5.34
N ASP A 70 -21.65 -11.16 5.76
CA ASP A 70 -21.72 -10.23 6.88
C ASP A 70 -21.90 -8.79 6.35
N PRO A 71 -23.08 -8.17 6.53
CA PRO A 71 -23.34 -6.84 6.00
C PRO A 71 -22.46 -5.77 6.67
N ASP A 72 -22.01 -6.02 7.91
CA ASP A 72 -21.12 -5.09 8.64
C ASP A 72 -19.73 -5.03 8.02
N ALA A 73 -19.30 -6.06 7.28
CA ALA A 73 -18.03 -6.06 6.57
C ALA A 73 -17.98 -5.05 5.42
N LEU A 74 -19.14 -4.59 4.93
CA LEU A 74 -19.26 -3.56 3.91
C LEU A 74 -19.67 -2.20 4.48
N ALA A 75 -19.96 -2.08 5.78
CA ALA A 75 -20.34 -0.82 6.39
C ALA A 75 -19.26 0.25 6.18
N LEU A 76 -19.67 1.44 5.70
CA LEU A 76 -18.74 2.56 5.62
C LEU A 76 -18.46 3.09 7.04
N GLU A 77 -17.23 3.53 7.27
CA GLU A 77 -16.84 4.08 8.56
C GLU A 77 -17.73 5.27 8.96
N GLY A 78 -18.32 5.20 10.14
CA GLY A 78 -19.19 6.25 10.68
C GLY A 78 -20.55 6.40 9.97
N ASN A 79 -20.99 5.42 9.17
CA ASN A 79 -22.25 5.46 8.40
C ASN A 79 -23.54 5.66 9.19
N THR A 80 -23.48 5.54 10.51
CA THR A 80 -24.59 5.76 11.46
C THR A 80 -24.48 7.06 12.25
N TYR A 81 -23.38 7.80 12.09
CA TYR A 81 -23.05 9.05 12.81
C TYR A 81 -23.36 9.02 14.32
N PRO A 82 -22.84 8.01 15.06
CA PRO A 82 -23.17 7.85 16.47
C PRO A 82 -22.68 9.05 17.28
N GLY A 83 -23.62 9.73 17.94
CA GLY A 83 -23.31 10.85 18.83
C GLY A 83 -23.09 12.20 18.16
N ASP A 84 -23.34 12.35 16.85
CA ASP A 84 -23.42 13.67 16.21
C ASP A 84 -24.84 14.24 16.39
N PRO A 85 -25.04 15.29 17.22
CA PRO A 85 -26.37 15.86 17.46
C PRO A 85 -26.95 16.62 16.24
N LEU A 86 -26.14 16.86 15.21
CA LEU A 86 -26.52 17.63 14.02
C LEU A 86 -26.87 16.75 12.82
N VAL A 87 -26.68 15.43 12.92
CA VAL A 87 -27.09 14.49 11.88
C VAL A 87 -28.27 13.66 12.39
N THR A 88 -29.39 13.73 11.69
CA THR A 88 -30.56 12.87 11.91
C THR A 88 -30.66 11.87 10.76
N MET A 89 -30.71 10.58 11.07
CA MET A 89 -30.89 9.53 10.07
C MET A 89 -32.29 8.92 10.15
N LEU A 90 -32.96 8.83 9.00
CA LEU A 90 -34.25 8.16 8.80
C LEU A 90 -34.03 6.99 7.84
N VAL A 91 -33.61 5.85 8.38
CA VAL A 91 -33.35 4.60 7.64
C VAL A 91 -34.66 3.83 7.44
N GLY A 92 -34.82 3.16 6.29
CA GLY A 92 -36.06 2.50 5.89
C GLY A 92 -37.21 3.47 5.60
N ARG A 93 -36.91 4.73 5.28
CA ARG A 93 -37.88 5.78 4.96
C ARG A 93 -37.54 6.38 3.61
N SER A 94 -38.56 6.67 2.80
CA SER A 94 -38.39 7.23 1.45
C SER A 94 -39.00 8.62 1.33
N VAL A 95 -38.40 9.47 0.48
CA VAL A 95 -39.01 10.74 0.05
C VAL A 95 -39.86 10.46 -1.18
N THR A 96 -41.15 10.76 -1.09
CA THR A 96 -42.15 10.48 -2.13
C THR A 96 -42.49 11.70 -2.98
N ALA A 97 -42.32 12.92 -2.44
CA ALA A 97 -42.53 14.15 -3.18
C ALA A 97 -41.66 15.31 -2.66
N ILE A 98 -41.34 16.26 -3.53
CA ILE A 98 -40.70 17.53 -3.16
C ILE A 98 -41.66 18.68 -3.48
N ASN A 99 -42.02 19.48 -2.48
CA ASN A 99 -42.72 20.74 -2.68
C ASN A 99 -41.71 21.89 -2.68
N ARG A 100 -41.37 22.38 -3.87
CA ARG A 100 -40.37 23.44 -4.09
C ARG A 100 -40.79 24.79 -3.50
N VAL A 101 -42.09 25.11 -3.55
CA VAL A 101 -42.61 26.39 -3.05
C VAL A 101 -42.61 26.41 -1.52
N ALA A 102 -43.04 25.33 -0.89
CA ALA A 102 -43.04 25.20 0.57
C ALA A 102 -41.68 24.80 1.17
N ARG A 103 -40.71 24.42 0.31
CA ARG A 103 -39.41 23.85 0.68
C ARG A 103 -39.54 22.66 1.63
N THR A 104 -40.36 21.68 1.25
CA THR A 104 -40.58 20.48 2.05
C THR A 104 -40.36 19.20 1.25
N ALA A 105 -39.66 18.23 1.86
CA ALA A 105 -39.61 16.84 1.41
C ALA A 105 -40.71 16.04 2.11
N VAL A 106 -41.60 15.41 1.35
CA VAL A 106 -42.70 14.57 1.87
C VAL A 106 -42.20 13.12 1.94
N LEU A 107 -42.44 12.46 3.07
CA LEU A 107 -42.06 11.09 3.31
C LEU A 107 -43.21 10.12 2.99
N ASP A 108 -42.90 8.83 2.95
CA ASP A 108 -43.85 7.72 2.76
C ASP A 108 -44.92 7.54 3.85
N ASP A 109 -44.81 8.21 5.01
CA ASP A 109 -45.85 8.25 6.05
C ASP A 109 -46.65 9.57 6.02
N ASP A 110 -46.59 10.30 4.91
CA ASP A 110 -47.19 11.62 4.70
C ASP A 110 -46.64 12.75 5.60
N SER A 111 -45.65 12.48 6.46
CA SER A 111 -44.95 13.52 7.19
C SER A 111 -44.02 14.33 6.27
N SER A 112 -43.65 15.54 6.69
CA SER A 112 -42.83 16.45 5.87
C SER A 112 -41.66 17.03 6.63
N ILE A 113 -40.50 17.13 5.98
CA ILE A 113 -39.29 17.79 6.49
C ILE A 113 -39.08 19.09 5.73
N VAL A 114 -39.01 20.21 6.46
CA VAL A 114 -38.64 21.52 5.89
C VAL A 114 -37.13 21.56 5.65
N PHE A 115 -36.71 22.12 4.52
CA PHE A 115 -35.30 22.26 4.18
C PHE A 115 -34.94 23.68 3.73
N ASP A 116 -33.69 24.07 3.97
CA ASP A 116 -33.04 25.21 3.34
C ASP A 116 -32.23 24.78 2.11
N ALA A 117 -31.80 23.52 2.07
CA ALA A 117 -31.23 22.87 0.89
C ALA A 117 -31.66 21.40 0.81
N LEU A 118 -31.87 20.88 -0.40
CA LEU A 118 -32.14 19.47 -0.65
C LEU A 118 -31.08 18.90 -1.60
N VAL A 119 -30.48 17.77 -1.23
CA VAL A 119 -29.46 17.07 -2.02
C VAL A 119 -30.00 15.71 -2.44
N MET A 120 -30.22 15.54 -3.74
CA MET A 120 -30.64 14.27 -4.32
C MET A 120 -29.43 13.37 -4.54
N ALA A 121 -29.32 12.30 -3.76
CA ALA A 121 -28.28 11.28 -3.82
C ALA A 121 -28.89 9.88 -4.05
N THR A 122 -29.98 9.80 -4.81
CA THR A 122 -30.80 8.60 -5.01
C THR A 122 -30.12 7.54 -5.87
N GLY A 123 -29.01 7.85 -6.52
CA GLY A 123 -28.25 6.90 -7.34
C GLY A 123 -29.03 6.38 -8.55
N SER A 124 -28.92 5.09 -8.82
CA SER A 124 -29.50 4.42 -9.97
C SER A 124 -30.18 3.09 -9.62
N TYR A 125 -31.00 2.58 -10.54
CA TYR A 125 -31.61 1.24 -10.48
C TYR A 125 -31.12 0.36 -11.65
N PRO A 126 -31.09 -0.98 -11.49
CA PRO A 126 -30.72 -1.89 -12.56
C PRO A 126 -31.72 -1.86 -13.71
N PHE A 127 -31.23 -1.81 -14.95
CA PHE A 127 -32.06 -1.94 -16.14
C PHE A 127 -32.35 -3.42 -16.41
N VAL A 128 -33.63 -3.77 -16.47
CA VAL A 128 -34.10 -5.09 -16.88
C VAL A 128 -34.64 -4.98 -18.32
N PRO A 129 -34.03 -5.67 -19.30
CA PRO A 129 -34.52 -5.66 -20.67
C PRO A 129 -35.96 -6.19 -20.78
N PRO A 130 -36.78 -5.67 -21.71
CA PRO A 130 -38.16 -6.09 -21.90
C PRO A 130 -38.22 -7.46 -22.60
N VAL A 131 -37.94 -8.52 -21.85
CA VAL A 131 -37.96 -9.92 -22.30
C VAL A 131 -39.14 -10.64 -21.63
N GLN A 132 -39.83 -11.50 -22.39
CA GLN A 132 -40.93 -12.29 -21.85
C GLN A 132 -40.43 -13.21 -20.72
N GLY A 133 -41.10 -13.16 -19.56
CA GLY A 133 -40.77 -13.96 -18.38
C GLY A 133 -39.69 -13.37 -17.47
N ALA A 134 -39.24 -12.13 -17.72
CA ALA A 134 -38.29 -11.43 -16.86
C ALA A 134 -38.81 -11.15 -15.42
N ASP A 135 -40.12 -11.27 -15.20
CA ASP A 135 -40.83 -11.14 -13.92
C ASP A 135 -40.92 -12.46 -13.12
N SER A 136 -40.31 -13.54 -13.62
CA SER A 136 -40.22 -14.82 -12.93
C SER A 136 -39.59 -14.68 -11.52
N PRO A 137 -40.05 -15.44 -10.51
CA PRO A 137 -39.50 -15.37 -9.14
C PRO A 137 -38.03 -15.81 -9.04
N ASN A 138 -37.50 -16.51 -10.04
CA ASN A 138 -36.09 -16.91 -10.11
C ASN A 138 -35.24 -15.93 -10.94
N CYS A 139 -35.81 -14.79 -11.33
CA CYS A 139 -35.08 -13.70 -11.97
C CYS A 139 -34.76 -12.61 -10.93
N PHE A 140 -33.49 -12.24 -10.85
CA PHE A 140 -32.96 -11.29 -9.89
C PHE A 140 -32.22 -10.16 -10.59
N VAL A 141 -31.93 -9.09 -9.85
CA VAL A 141 -30.99 -8.04 -10.23
C VAL A 141 -29.79 -8.09 -9.28
N TYR A 142 -28.70 -7.39 -9.60
CA TYR A 142 -27.49 -7.37 -8.76
C TYR A 142 -27.15 -5.93 -8.35
N ARG A 143 -27.65 -5.47 -7.20
CA ARG A 143 -27.45 -4.07 -6.78
C ARG A 143 -27.43 -3.81 -5.27
N THR A 144 -28.24 -4.49 -4.48
CA THR A 144 -28.34 -4.31 -3.01
C THR A 144 -27.90 -5.55 -2.24
N LEU A 145 -27.71 -5.44 -0.92
CA LEU A 145 -27.49 -6.60 -0.05
C LEU A 145 -28.69 -7.56 -0.13
N ASP A 146 -29.92 -7.03 -0.06
CA ASP A 146 -31.17 -7.80 -0.20
C ASP A 146 -31.24 -8.59 -1.52
N ASP A 147 -30.74 -8.02 -2.62
CA ASP A 147 -30.68 -8.72 -3.91
C ASP A 147 -29.74 -9.93 -3.83
N LEU A 148 -28.55 -9.75 -3.24
CA LEU A 148 -27.57 -10.82 -3.07
C LEU A 148 -28.07 -11.91 -2.10
N ASP A 149 -28.79 -11.54 -1.05
CA ASP A 149 -29.38 -12.51 -0.12
C ASP A 149 -30.46 -13.37 -0.78
N LYS A 150 -31.29 -12.78 -1.66
CA LYS A 150 -32.27 -13.53 -2.46
C LYS A 150 -31.60 -14.46 -3.47
N ILE A 151 -30.53 -13.98 -4.14
CA ILE A 151 -29.72 -14.79 -5.05
C ILE A 151 -29.10 -15.96 -4.28
N ARG A 152 -28.50 -15.70 -3.11
CA ARG A 152 -27.92 -16.71 -2.24
C ARG A 152 -28.93 -17.77 -1.84
N ALA A 153 -30.09 -17.37 -1.32
CA ALA A 153 -31.12 -18.30 -0.87
C ALA A 153 -31.58 -19.23 -2.02
N THR A 154 -31.70 -18.69 -3.22
CA THR A 154 -32.06 -19.47 -4.41
C THR A 154 -30.93 -20.39 -4.87
N ALA A 155 -29.68 -19.92 -4.82
CA ALA A 155 -28.50 -20.69 -5.17
C ALA A 155 -28.25 -21.86 -4.20
N GLU A 156 -28.38 -21.63 -2.89
CA GLU A 156 -28.21 -22.66 -1.85
C GLU A 156 -29.31 -23.73 -1.90
N ALA A 157 -30.50 -23.39 -2.39
CA ALA A 157 -31.59 -24.34 -2.60
C ALA A 157 -31.41 -25.20 -3.86
N ALA A 158 -30.52 -24.80 -4.78
CA ALA A 158 -30.29 -25.49 -6.03
C ALA A 158 -29.25 -26.63 -5.88
N PRO A 159 -29.31 -27.67 -6.73
CA PRO A 159 -28.26 -28.68 -6.78
C PRO A 159 -26.89 -28.07 -7.11
N ALA A 160 -25.82 -28.59 -6.48
CA ALA A 160 -24.46 -28.17 -6.81
C ALA A 160 -24.16 -28.36 -8.30
N GLY A 161 -23.58 -27.34 -8.93
CA GLY A 161 -23.29 -27.31 -10.36
C GLY A 161 -24.50 -27.00 -11.25
N ALA A 162 -25.67 -26.64 -10.70
CA ALA A 162 -26.81 -26.18 -11.49
C ALA A 162 -26.45 -24.93 -12.29
N ASN A 163 -27.06 -24.80 -13.48
CA ASN A 163 -26.82 -23.65 -14.35
C ASN A 163 -27.38 -22.38 -13.72
N ALA A 164 -26.70 -21.26 -13.91
CA ALA A 164 -27.21 -19.93 -13.59
C ALA A 164 -26.91 -18.98 -14.74
N VAL A 165 -27.84 -18.09 -15.08
CA VAL A 165 -27.68 -17.16 -16.21
C VAL A 165 -27.40 -15.76 -15.70
N VAL A 166 -26.44 -15.07 -16.29
CA VAL A 166 -26.21 -13.63 -16.08
C VAL A 166 -26.41 -12.91 -17.41
N VAL A 167 -27.38 -12.02 -17.47
CA VAL A 167 -27.68 -11.20 -18.65
C VAL A 167 -26.90 -9.89 -18.55
N GLY A 168 -25.86 -9.75 -19.36
CA GLY A 168 -24.90 -8.65 -19.36
C GLY A 168 -23.49 -9.14 -19.00
N GLY A 169 -22.54 -8.90 -19.88
CA GLY A 169 -21.11 -9.22 -19.77
C GLY A 169 -20.23 -8.01 -19.49
N GLY A 170 -20.79 -6.96 -18.89
CA GLY A 170 -20.03 -5.84 -18.32
C GLY A 170 -19.43 -6.18 -16.96
N LEU A 171 -18.79 -5.19 -16.31
CA LEU A 171 -18.13 -5.33 -15.00
C LEU A 171 -19.01 -6.07 -13.97
N LEU A 172 -20.19 -5.53 -13.67
CA LEU A 172 -21.11 -6.11 -12.69
C LEU A 172 -21.59 -7.50 -13.08
N GLY A 173 -21.71 -7.79 -14.38
CA GLY A 173 -22.10 -9.10 -14.88
C GLY A 173 -21.05 -10.16 -14.61
N LEU A 174 -19.77 -9.84 -14.83
CA LEU A 174 -18.66 -10.74 -14.52
C LEU A 174 -18.49 -10.94 -13.01
N GLU A 175 -18.72 -9.90 -12.20
CA GLU A 175 -18.76 -10.03 -10.73
C GLU A 175 -19.93 -10.91 -10.26
N ALA A 176 -21.13 -10.73 -10.83
CA ALA A 176 -22.27 -11.60 -10.54
C ALA A 176 -22.00 -13.05 -10.94
N ALA A 177 -21.37 -13.29 -12.09
CA ALA A 177 -20.96 -14.63 -12.51
C ALA A 177 -19.97 -15.26 -11.52
N ASN A 178 -19.02 -14.48 -10.99
CA ASN A 178 -18.09 -14.93 -9.96
C ASN A 178 -18.82 -15.29 -8.66
N ALA A 179 -19.75 -14.44 -8.20
CA ALA A 179 -20.57 -14.69 -7.02
C ALA A 179 -21.35 -16.01 -7.14
N LEU A 180 -21.98 -16.26 -8.28
CA LEU A 180 -22.72 -17.50 -8.55
C LEU A 180 -21.82 -18.73 -8.57
N LYS A 181 -20.60 -18.59 -9.11
CA LYS A 181 -19.59 -19.65 -9.08
C LYS A 181 -19.15 -19.97 -7.64
N LEU A 182 -18.90 -18.96 -6.82
CA LEU A 182 -18.54 -19.13 -5.40
C LEU A 182 -19.68 -19.77 -4.59
N LEU A 183 -20.93 -19.56 -5.01
CA LEU A 183 -22.13 -20.26 -4.51
C LEU A 183 -22.28 -21.69 -5.04
N GLY A 184 -21.35 -22.19 -5.85
CA GLY A 184 -21.34 -23.56 -6.36
C GLY A 184 -22.20 -23.80 -7.61
N LEU A 185 -22.67 -22.74 -8.27
CA LEU A 185 -23.40 -22.83 -9.53
C LEU A 185 -22.46 -22.77 -10.74
N LYS A 186 -22.98 -23.14 -11.91
CA LYS A 186 -22.29 -23.02 -13.19
C LYS A 186 -22.81 -21.78 -13.95
N PRO A 187 -22.11 -20.64 -13.92
CA PRO A 187 -22.60 -19.41 -14.55
C PRO A 187 -22.45 -19.44 -16.07
N HIS A 188 -23.48 -18.91 -16.74
CA HIS A 188 -23.54 -18.59 -18.16
C HIS A 188 -23.72 -17.08 -18.30
N VAL A 189 -22.75 -16.39 -18.88
CA VAL A 189 -22.83 -14.95 -19.16
C VAL A 189 -23.32 -14.74 -20.59
N VAL A 190 -24.43 -14.04 -20.73
CA VAL A 190 -25.06 -13.71 -22.02
C VAL A 190 -24.89 -12.21 -22.27
N GLU A 191 -24.09 -11.84 -23.25
CA GLU A 191 -23.79 -10.47 -23.63
C GLU A 191 -24.26 -10.19 -25.05
N PHE A 192 -25.07 -9.14 -25.21
CA PHE A 192 -25.62 -8.73 -26.48
C PHE A 192 -24.55 -8.20 -27.43
N ALA A 193 -23.57 -7.46 -26.92
CA ALA A 193 -22.41 -7.02 -27.68
C ALA A 193 -21.56 -8.22 -28.13
N PRO A 194 -20.80 -8.10 -29.24
CA PRO A 194 -19.97 -9.20 -29.74
C PRO A 194 -18.81 -9.60 -28.81
N ARG A 195 -18.61 -8.89 -27.70
CA ARG A 195 -17.52 -9.09 -26.74
C ARG A 195 -17.94 -8.70 -25.33
N LEU A 196 -17.25 -9.26 -24.34
CA LEU A 196 -17.36 -8.85 -22.94
C LEU A 196 -16.84 -7.42 -22.75
N MET A 197 -17.34 -6.74 -21.72
CA MET A 197 -16.94 -5.38 -21.33
C MET A 197 -16.83 -4.38 -22.50
N PRO A 198 -17.87 -4.25 -23.35
CA PRO A 198 -17.79 -3.54 -24.64
C PRO A 198 -17.48 -2.04 -24.53
N LEU A 199 -17.64 -1.46 -23.34
CA LEU A 199 -17.30 -0.06 -23.04
C LEU A 199 -15.83 0.15 -22.65
N GLN A 200 -15.14 -0.92 -22.20
CA GLN A 200 -13.78 -0.84 -21.65
C GLN A 200 -12.74 -1.52 -22.55
N VAL A 201 -13.10 -2.62 -23.21
CA VAL A 201 -12.19 -3.43 -24.03
C VAL A 201 -12.62 -3.44 -25.49
N ASP A 202 -11.62 -3.53 -26.35
CA ASP A 202 -11.80 -3.66 -27.79
C ASP A 202 -11.92 -5.14 -28.20
N GLU A 203 -11.96 -5.40 -29.51
CA GLU A 203 -12.18 -6.75 -30.04
C GLU A 203 -11.08 -7.74 -29.62
N GLY A 204 -9.81 -7.32 -29.71
CA GLY A 204 -8.67 -8.15 -29.34
C GLY A 204 -8.63 -8.45 -27.84
N GLY A 205 -8.77 -7.42 -26.99
CA GLY A 205 -8.83 -7.61 -25.54
C GLY A 205 -10.05 -8.42 -25.10
N GLY A 206 -11.19 -8.22 -25.76
CA GLY A 206 -12.43 -8.95 -25.50
C GLY A 206 -12.34 -10.45 -25.83
N ALA A 207 -11.67 -10.80 -26.93
CA ALA A 207 -11.44 -12.20 -27.31
C ALA A 207 -10.56 -12.93 -26.27
N LEU A 208 -9.47 -12.30 -25.83
CA LEU A 208 -8.63 -12.86 -24.78
C LEU A 208 -9.39 -12.98 -23.45
N LEU A 209 -10.11 -11.92 -23.05
CA LEU A 209 -10.91 -11.92 -21.82
C LEU A 209 -11.93 -13.05 -21.80
N ALA A 210 -12.63 -13.29 -22.92
CA ALA A 210 -13.58 -14.39 -23.04
C ALA A 210 -12.90 -15.77 -22.85
N GLY A 211 -11.70 -15.95 -23.40
CA GLY A 211 -10.89 -17.15 -23.18
C GLY A 211 -10.53 -17.36 -21.71
N LEU A 212 -9.93 -16.35 -21.07
CA LEU A 212 -9.52 -16.40 -19.66
C LEU A 212 -10.71 -16.65 -18.72
N VAL A 213 -11.84 -16.00 -18.95
CA VAL A 213 -13.08 -16.19 -18.18
C VAL A 213 -13.65 -17.61 -18.38
N THR A 214 -13.52 -18.16 -19.58
CA THR A 214 -13.96 -19.54 -19.88
C THR A 214 -13.10 -20.58 -19.18
N GLU A 215 -11.78 -20.39 -19.14
CA GLU A 215 -10.85 -21.26 -18.38
C GLU A 215 -11.15 -21.25 -16.87
N LEU A 216 -11.68 -20.14 -16.37
CA LEU A 216 -12.16 -20.01 -15.00
C LEU A 216 -13.53 -20.67 -14.76
N GLY A 217 -14.10 -21.37 -15.75
CA GLY A 217 -15.31 -22.18 -15.60
C GLY A 217 -16.62 -21.41 -15.81
N VAL A 218 -16.58 -20.23 -16.42
CA VAL A 218 -17.76 -19.44 -16.81
C VAL A 218 -18.06 -19.69 -18.29
N SER A 219 -19.31 -20.02 -18.63
CA SER A 219 -19.69 -20.16 -20.05
C SER A 219 -20.05 -18.80 -20.63
N VAL A 220 -19.37 -18.36 -21.69
CA VAL A 220 -19.55 -17.03 -22.29
C VAL A 220 -20.31 -17.12 -23.61
N HIS A 221 -21.37 -16.33 -23.75
CA HIS A 221 -22.21 -16.21 -24.94
C HIS A 221 -22.25 -14.74 -25.36
N THR A 222 -21.46 -14.34 -26.36
CA THR A 222 -21.42 -12.96 -26.87
C THR A 222 -22.15 -12.84 -28.21
N GLY A 223 -22.57 -11.61 -28.55
CA GLY A 223 -23.31 -11.33 -29.78
C GLY A 223 -24.74 -11.86 -29.77
N VAL A 224 -25.25 -12.23 -28.59
CA VAL A 224 -26.56 -12.86 -28.42
C VAL A 224 -27.33 -12.24 -27.27
N GLY A 225 -28.64 -12.10 -27.43
CA GLY A 225 -29.55 -11.60 -26.39
C GLY A 225 -30.52 -12.68 -25.93
N THR A 226 -31.05 -12.52 -24.72
CA THR A 226 -32.16 -13.35 -24.23
C THR A 226 -33.47 -12.95 -24.92
N THR A 227 -34.22 -13.92 -25.43
CA THR A 227 -35.48 -13.70 -26.16
C THR A 227 -36.72 -14.20 -25.40
N ALA A 228 -36.58 -15.27 -24.61
CA ALA A 228 -37.62 -15.78 -23.74
C ALA A 228 -37.02 -16.41 -22.48
N ILE A 229 -37.73 -16.27 -21.36
CA ILE A 229 -37.43 -16.93 -20.08
C ILE A 229 -38.69 -17.68 -19.68
N GLU A 230 -38.65 -19.00 -19.70
CA GLU A 230 -39.82 -19.85 -19.45
C GLU A 230 -39.59 -20.73 -18.23
N PRO A 231 -40.61 -20.93 -17.36
CA PRO A 231 -40.51 -21.91 -16.29
C PRO A 231 -40.30 -23.33 -16.85
N ALA A 232 -39.36 -24.05 -16.26
CA ALA A 232 -39.10 -25.47 -16.54
C ALA A 232 -39.45 -26.34 -15.32
N GLY A 233 -39.14 -27.64 -15.38
CA GLY A 233 -39.34 -28.56 -14.25
C GLY A 233 -38.50 -28.20 -13.02
N ASP A 234 -38.92 -28.66 -11.84
CA ASP A 234 -38.14 -28.54 -10.59
C ASP A 234 -37.75 -27.10 -10.19
N ASN A 235 -38.64 -26.13 -10.44
CA ASN A 235 -38.42 -24.70 -10.14
C ASN A 235 -37.16 -24.13 -10.82
N THR A 236 -36.92 -24.51 -12.08
CA THR A 236 -35.83 -24.00 -12.91
C THR A 236 -36.36 -23.19 -14.10
N LEU A 237 -35.45 -22.60 -14.88
CA LEU A 237 -35.74 -21.77 -16.04
C LEU A 237 -35.17 -22.43 -17.32
N HIS A 238 -35.93 -22.31 -18.41
CA HIS A 238 -35.47 -22.48 -19.77
C HIS A 238 -35.24 -21.09 -20.38
N VAL A 239 -34.02 -20.81 -20.84
CA VAL A 239 -33.66 -19.49 -21.38
C VAL A 239 -33.29 -19.61 -22.85
N THR A 240 -34.08 -18.98 -23.73
CA THR A 240 -33.85 -18.99 -25.19
C THR A 240 -33.04 -17.77 -25.62
N LEU A 241 -31.98 -18.00 -26.40
CA LEU A 241 -31.10 -16.96 -26.93
C LEU A 241 -31.47 -16.59 -28.36
N SER A 242 -31.04 -15.41 -28.80
CA SER A 242 -31.41 -14.85 -30.11
C SER A 242 -30.81 -15.58 -31.31
N ASP A 243 -29.81 -16.43 -31.11
CA ASP A 243 -29.23 -17.31 -32.13
C ASP A 243 -29.96 -18.66 -32.25
N GLY A 244 -31.02 -18.86 -31.45
CA GLY A 244 -31.81 -20.10 -31.40
C GLY A 244 -31.24 -21.16 -30.45
N SER A 245 -30.11 -20.92 -29.80
CA SER A 245 -29.61 -21.79 -28.73
C SER A 245 -30.38 -21.56 -27.42
N SER A 246 -30.25 -22.48 -26.46
CA SER A 246 -30.91 -22.39 -25.17
C SER A 246 -30.03 -22.83 -24.01
N ILE A 247 -30.32 -22.29 -22.82
CA ILE A 247 -29.74 -22.73 -21.56
C ILE A 247 -30.87 -23.35 -20.74
N ASP A 248 -30.79 -24.67 -20.57
CA ASP A 248 -31.79 -25.47 -19.86
C ASP A 248 -31.49 -25.60 -18.37
N ASN A 249 -32.57 -25.79 -17.59
CA ASN A 249 -32.53 -26.06 -16.15
C ASN A 249 -31.69 -25.05 -15.35
N ALA A 250 -31.78 -23.77 -15.70
CA ALA A 250 -31.13 -22.72 -14.94
C ALA A 250 -31.85 -22.50 -13.61
N ALA A 251 -31.15 -22.64 -12.49
CA ALA A 251 -31.73 -22.44 -11.16
C ALA A 251 -32.20 -20.99 -10.98
N LEU A 252 -31.43 -20.03 -11.49
CA LEU A 252 -31.74 -18.61 -11.43
C LEU A 252 -31.14 -17.84 -12.61
N LEU A 253 -31.66 -16.63 -12.82
CA LEU A 253 -31.13 -15.65 -13.76
C LEU A 253 -30.89 -14.31 -13.05
N VAL A 254 -29.78 -13.64 -13.36
CA VAL A 254 -29.43 -12.31 -12.83
C VAL A 254 -29.32 -11.31 -13.98
N PHE A 255 -30.06 -10.21 -13.91
CA PHE A 255 -29.95 -9.10 -14.84
C PHE A 255 -28.86 -8.12 -14.41
N SER A 256 -27.93 -7.86 -15.33
CA SER A 256 -26.79 -6.92 -15.22
C SER A 256 -26.59 -6.15 -16.53
N ALA A 257 -27.70 -5.68 -17.12
CA ALA A 257 -27.73 -5.02 -18.44
C ALA A 257 -27.50 -3.49 -18.36
N GLY A 258 -26.82 -3.01 -17.31
CA GLY A 258 -26.60 -1.60 -17.02
C GLY A 258 -27.59 -1.00 -16.02
N ILE A 259 -27.46 0.30 -15.76
CA ILE A 259 -28.22 1.04 -14.76
C ILE A 259 -28.94 2.25 -15.37
N ARG A 260 -29.94 2.78 -14.66
CA ARG A 260 -30.66 4.02 -15.00
C ARG A 260 -30.78 4.93 -13.78
N PRO A 261 -30.56 6.25 -13.90
CA PRO A 261 -30.71 7.19 -12.79
C PRO A 261 -32.10 7.10 -12.12
N ARG A 262 -32.16 7.17 -10.79
CA ARG A 262 -33.41 7.28 -10.01
C ARG A 262 -33.89 8.74 -9.97
N ASP A 263 -34.27 9.27 -11.13
CA ASP A 263 -34.62 10.68 -11.35
C ASP A 263 -36.12 11.01 -11.20
N GLN A 264 -36.96 10.01 -10.88
CA GLN A 264 -38.42 10.16 -10.82
C GLN A 264 -38.86 11.28 -9.86
N LEU A 265 -38.22 11.39 -8.69
CA LEU A 265 -38.52 12.45 -7.72
C LEU A 265 -38.30 13.86 -8.29
N ALA A 266 -37.31 14.03 -9.17
CA ALA A 266 -37.05 15.31 -9.83
C ALA A 266 -38.10 15.61 -10.91
N ARG A 267 -38.49 14.59 -11.68
CA ARG A 267 -39.55 14.70 -12.70
C ARG A 267 -40.88 15.13 -12.05
N ASP A 268 -41.26 14.47 -10.96
CA ASP A 268 -42.50 14.75 -10.25
C ASP A 268 -42.47 16.12 -9.56
N ALA A 269 -41.29 16.60 -9.16
CA ALA A 269 -41.08 17.95 -8.65
C ALA A 269 -41.01 19.03 -9.74
N GLY A 270 -41.12 18.66 -11.02
CA GLY A 270 -41.02 19.58 -12.16
C GLY A 270 -39.62 20.19 -12.33
N LEU A 271 -38.57 19.45 -11.97
CA LEU A 271 -37.17 19.79 -12.25
C LEU A 271 -36.76 19.22 -13.61
N GLU A 272 -35.80 19.89 -14.25
CA GLU A 272 -35.25 19.44 -15.52
C GLU A 272 -34.40 18.17 -15.34
N VAL A 273 -34.43 17.32 -16.36
CA VAL A 273 -33.71 16.04 -16.41
C VAL A 273 -32.95 15.94 -17.71
N GLY A 274 -31.81 15.23 -17.68
CA GLY A 274 -30.99 15.02 -18.86
C GLY A 274 -31.72 14.22 -19.94
N GLU A 275 -31.27 14.36 -21.20
CA GLU A 275 -31.87 13.66 -22.36
C GLU A 275 -31.87 12.13 -22.18
N ARG A 276 -30.83 11.60 -21.52
CA ARG A 276 -30.69 10.17 -21.19
C ARG A 276 -31.14 9.82 -19.77
N GLY A 277 -31.86 10.71 -19.10
CA GLY A 277 -32.23 10.64 -17.69
C GLY A 277 -31.20 11.28 -16.76
N GLY A 278 -31.52 11.28 -15.46
CA GLY A 278 -30.75 11.97 -14.42
C GLY A 278 -31.23 13.39 -14.17
N VAL A 279 -31.03 13.90 -12.96
CA VAL A 279 -31.38 15.27 -12.58
C VAL A 279 -30.38 16.23 -13.23
N LEU A 280 -30.87 17.16 -14.06
CA LEU A 280 -30.00 18.10 -14.75
C LEU A 280 -29.43 19.12 -13.77
N VAL A 281 -28.10 19.22 -13.74
CA VAL A 281 -27.38 20.16 -12.87
C VAL A 281 -26.23 20.87 -13.59
N ASP A 282 -25.88 22.06 -13.10
CA ASP A 282 -24.70 22.81 -13.51
C ASP A 282 -23.40 22.21 -12.93
N ASP A 283 -22.24 22.79 -13.25
CA ASP A 283 -20.93 22.36 -12.71
C ASP A 283 -20.83 22.53 -11.17
N GLY A 284 -21.69 23.37 -10.58
CA GLY A 284 -21.87 23.48 -9.13
C GLY A 284 -22.79 22.40 -8.54
N CYS A 285 -23.21 21.43 -9.36
CA CYS A 285 -24.14 20.36 -9.02
C CYS A 285 -25.53 20.85 -8.57
N ARG A 286 -25.93 22.06 -9.00
CA ARG A 286 -27.19 22.70 -8.64
C ARG A 286 -28.20 22.60 -9.78
N THR A 287 -29.46 22.38 -9.45
CA THR A 287 -30.57 22.34 -10.41
C THR A 287 -31.01 23.76 -10.82
N ALA A 288 -32.04 23.86 -11.68
CA ALA A 288 -32.69 25.14 -11.96
C ALA A 288 -33.36 25.78 -10.71
N ASP A 289 -33.62 24.98 -9.67
CA ASP A 289 -34.04 25.48 -8.37
C ASP A 289 -32.80 25.72 -7.48
N PRO A 290 -32.59 26.96 -6.96
CA PRO A 290 -31.35 27.31 -6.26
C PRO A 290 -31.16 26.57 -4.93
N ASP A 291 -32.23 26.01 -4.37
CA ASP A 291 -32.22 25.31 -3.10
C ASP A 291 -32.09 23.77 -3.27
N ILE A 292 -32.00 23.27 -4.52
CA ILE A 292 -31.96 21.83 -4.82
C ILE A 292 -30.72 21.46 -5.65
N TYR A 293 -30.03 20.43 -5.20
CA TYR A 293 -28.80 19.88 -5.77
C TYR A 293 -28.96 18.39 -6.08
N ALA A 294 -28.11 17.85 -6.95
CA ALA A 294 -28.01 16.41 -7.18
C ALA A 294 -26.55 15.97 -7.28
N ILE A 295 -26.23 14.82 -6.69
CA ILE A 295 -24.87 14.26 -6.63
C ILE A 295 -24.86 12.76 -6.95
N GLY A 296 -23.72 12.25 -7.39
CA GLY A 296 -23.55 10.83 -7.73
C GLY A 296 -24.27 10.42 -9.03
N GLU A 297 -24.62 9.13 -9.15
CA GLU A 297 -25.14 8.57 -10.41
C GLU A 297 -26.48 9.18 -10.89
N VAL A 298 -27.23 9.82 -9.98
CA VAL A 298 -28.49 10.50 -10.36
C VAL A 298 -28.24 11.85 -11.01
N ALA A 299 -27.08 12.48 -10.79
CA ALA A 299 -26.76 13.79 -11.31
C ALA A 299 -26.34 13.71 -12.79
N ALA A 300 -27.05 14.42 -13.65
CA ALA A 300 -26.68 14.66 -15.04
C ALA A 300 -25.94 16.01 -15.12
N VAL A 301 -24.66 16.03 -14.77
CA VAL A 301 -23.83 17.25 -14.79
C VAL A 301 -23.64 17.68 -16.23
N ASN A 302 -24.19 18.85 -16.59
CA ASN A 302 -24.29 19.32 -17.98
C ASN A 302 -24.85 18.25 -18.94
N GLY A 303 -25.80 17.44 -18.46
CA GLY A 303 -26.45 16.39 -19.24
C GLY A 303 -25.72 15.04 -19.27
N VAL A 304 -24.60 14.88 -18.55
CA VAL A 304 -23.84 13.63 -18.46
C VAL A 304 -23.96 12.99 -17.08
N CYS A 305 -24.41 11.73 -17.03
CA CYS A 305 -24.40 10.93 -15.81
C CYS A 305 -23.12 10.07 -15.72
N TYR A 306 -22.51 10.00 -14.55
CA TYR A 306 -21.31 9.20 -14.30
C TYR A 306 -21.63 7.99 -13.42
N GLY A 307 -21.42 6.78 -13.96
CA GLY A 307 -21.63 5.50 -13.26
C GLY A 307 -20.41 5.03 -12.44
N LEU A 308 -19.71 5.96 -11.78
CA LEU A 308 -18.47 5.68 -11.03
C LEU A 308 -18.47 6.40 -9.67
N VAL A 309 -17.88 5.77 -8.66
CA VAL A 309 -17.84 6.31 -7.30
C VAL A 309 -17.01 7.59 -7.17
N ALA A 310 -15.85 7.66 -7.84
CA ALA A 310 -14.94 8.80 -7.71
C ALA A 310 -15.55 10.12 -8.22
N PRO A 311 -16.17 10.18 -9.43
CA PRO A 311 -16.97 11.34 -9.83
C PRO A 311 -18.08 11.68 -8.83
N GLY A 312 -18.76 10.67 -8.27
CA GLY A 312 -19.76 10.88 -7.22
C GLY A 312 -19.21 11.58 -5.99
N TYR A 313 -18.04 11.17 -5.47
CA TYR A 313 -17.37 11.84 -4.36
C TYR A 313 -17.00 13.29 -4.68
N SER A 314 -16.49 13.56 -5.90
CA SER A 314 -16.21 14.94 -6.33
C SER A 314 -17.48 15.80 -6.35
N THR A 315 -18.61 15.29 -6.85
CA THR A 315 -19.88 16.03 -6.80
C THR A 315 -20.36 16.29 -5.36
N ALA A 316 -20.16 15.34 -4.44
CA ALA A 316 -20.46 15.52 -3.02
C ALA A 316 -19.61 16.64 -2.38
N GLU A 317 -18.31 16.65 -2.65
CA GLU A 317 -17.38 17.68 -2.17
C GLU A 317 -17.72 19.07 -2.72
N VAL A 318 -18.11 19.15 -4.00
CA VAL A 318 -18.57 20.40 -4.64
C VAL A 318 -19.81 20.94 -3.93
N VAL A 319 -20.83 20.12 -3.70
CA VAL A 319 -22.07 20.60 -3.04
C VAL A 319 -21.80 20.99 -1.58
N ALA A 320 -20.98 20.24 -0.85
CA ALA A 320 -20.59 20.61 0.52
C ALA A 320 -19.91 21.99 0.57
N ASP A 321 -18.98 22.26 -0.36
CA ASP A 321 -18.35 23.58 -0.49
C ASP A 321 -19.36 24.69 -0.84
N ARG A 322 -20.27 24.44 -1.80
CA ARG A 322 -21.30 25.40 -2.21
C ARG A 322 -22.24 25.78 -1.06
N LEU A 323 -22.66 24.83 -0.23
CA LEU A 323 -23.52 25.10 0.93
C LEU A 323 -22.82 25.94 2.02
N LEU A 324 -21.49 25.94 2.04
CA LEU A 324 -20.66 26.77 2.93
C LEU A 324 -20.22 28.10 2.28
N GLY A 325 -20.76 28.43 1.11
CA GLY A 325 -20.49 29.70 0.41
C GLY A 325 -19.25 29.68 -0.48
N GLY A 326 -18.67 28.50 -0.72
CA GLY A 326 -17.58 28.29 -1.66
C GLY A 326 -18.02 28.38 -3.13
N LYS A 327 -17.09 28.05 -4.03
CA LYS A 327 -17.23 28.22 -5.48
C LYS A 327 -16.73 27.02 -6.30
N SER A 328 -16.57 25.86 -5.67
CA SER A 328 -16.07 24.67 -6.34
C SER A 328 -16.96 24.23 -7.51
N GLU A 329 -16.35 23.69 -8.54
CA GLU A 329 -17.01 23.21 -9.76
C GLU A 329 -16.51 21.80 -10.09
N PHE A 330 -17.38 20.96 -10.61
CA PHE A 330 -17.05 19.61 -11.02
C PHE A 330 -16.22 19.67 -12.32
N PRO A 331 -14.96 19.20 -12.31
CA PRO A 331 -14.04 19.40 -13.43
C PRO A 331 -14.24 18.40 -14.59
N GLY A 332 -15.25 17.53 -14.52
CA GLY A 332 -15.38 16.35 -15.36
C GLY A 332 -14.83 15.09 -14.68
N ALA A 333 -15.01 13.93 -15.32
CA ALA A 333 -14.59 12.63 -14.79
C ALA A 333 -13.53 11.97 -15.68
N ASP A 334 -12.54 11.37 -15.04
CA ASP A 334 -11.72 10.34 -15.67
C ASP A 334 -12.48 9.02 -15.69
N LEU A 335 -12.75 8.49 -16.88
CA LEU A 335 -13.47 7.22 -17.07
C LEU A 335 -12.53 6.00 -17.09
N SER A 336 -11.24 6.22 -16.84
CA SER A 336 -10.26 5.15 -16.81
C SER A 336 -10.58 4.17 -15.69
N THR A 337 -10.52 2.88 -16.00
CA THR A 337 -10.91 1.81 -15.08
C THR A 337 -9.79 0.79 -15.04
N LYS A 338 -9.38 0.39 -13.83
CA LYS A 338 -8.56 -0.81 -13.60
C LYS A 338 -9.33 -1.71 -12.63
N LEU A 339 -9.56 -2.94 -13.05
CA LEU A 339 -10.39 -3.90 -12.34
C LEU A 339 -9.77 -5.29 -12.40
N LYS A 340 -10.21 -6.13 -11.47
CA LYS A 340 -9.89 -7.55 -11.45
C LYS A 340 -11.19 -8.33 -11.51
N ALA A 341 -11.66 -8.66 -12.72
CA ALA A 341 -12.90 -9.41 -12.91
C ALA A 341 -12.59 -10.90 -12.89
N LEU A 342 -13.23 -11.67 -12.02
CA LEU A 342 -13.03 -13.14 -11.90
C LEU A 342 -11.58 -13.56 -11.60
N GLY A 343 -10.71 -12.63 -11.17
CA GLY A 343 -9.28 -12.88 -11.01
C GLY A 343 -8.41 -12.50 -12.22
N VAL A 344 -9.00 -12.03 -13.31
CA VAL A 344 -8.32 -11.51 -14.50
C VAL A 344 -8.16 -10.00 -14.39
N ASP A 345 -6.93 -9.51 -14.57
CA ASP A 345 -6.66 -8.07 -14.57
C ASP A 345 -7.09 -7.44 -15.90
N VAL A 346 -7.89 -6.38 -15.83
CA VAL A 346 -8.32 -5.59 -16.99
C VAL A 346 -8.15 -4.12 -16.67
N ALA A 347 -7.60 -3.35 -17.61
CA ALA A 347 -7.55 -1.90 -17.50
C ALA A 347 -7.84 -1.21 -18.82
N SER A 348 -8.46 -0.04 -18.74
CA SER A 348 -8.78 0.82 -19.87
C SER A 348 -8.55 2.27 -19.45
N PHE A 349 -7.92 3.07 -20.30
CA PHE A 349 -7.58 4.45 -19.98
C PHE A 349 -7.58 5.37 -21.18
N GLY A 350 -7.88 6.66 -20.94
CA GLY A 350 -7.90 7.68 -21.97
C GLY A 350 -8.88 7.35 -23.11
N ASP A 351 -8.50 7.68 -24.33
CA ASP A 351 -9.19 7.28 -25.56
C ASP A 351 -8.86 5.82 -25.92
N ALA A 352 -9.28 4.89 -25.06
CA ALA A 352 -8.97 3.47 -25.19
C ALA A 352 -9.47 2.84 -26.50
N MET A 353 -10.51 3.42 -27.12
CA MET A 353 -11.15 2.92 -28.34
C MET A 353 -10.67 3.64 -29.61
N GLY A 354 -9.75 4.60 -29.50
CA GLY A 354 -9.25 5.34 -30.66
C GLY A 354 -10.32 6.18 -31.36
N ALA A 355 -11.23 6.79 -30.60
CA ALA A 355 -12.29 7.63 -31.13
C ALA A 355 -11.79 8.99 -31.65
N SER A 356 -10.61 9.42 -31.22
CA SER A 356 -9.98 10.67 -31.67
C SER A 356 -9.63 10.58 -33.16
N GLU A 357 -9.94 11.65 -33.90
CA GLU A 357 -9.66 11.71 -35.34
C GLU A 357 -8.16 11.52 -35.61
N GLY A 358 -7.83 10.58 -36.50
CA GLY A 358 -6.45 10.27 -36.87
C GLY A 358 -5.67 9.43 -35.86
N ALA A 359 -6.30 8.95 -34.78
CA ALA A 359 -5.64 8.09 -33.80
C ALA A 359 -5.08 6.81 -34.43
N LEU A 360 -3.90 6.40 -33.96
CA LEU A 360 -3.22 5.17 -34.35
C LEU A 360 -3.24 4.18 -33.18
N GLU A 361 -3.41 2.89 -33.47
CA GLU A 361 -3.40 1.83 -32.46
C GLU A 361 -2.15 0.99 -32.59
N VAL A 362 -1.48 0.72 -31.47
CA VAL A 362 -0.36 -0.22 -31.38
C VAL A 362 -0.74 -1.32 -30.39
N VAL A 363 -0.70 -2.56 -30.86
CA VAL A 363 -1.25 -3.73 -30.17
C VAL A 363 -0.18 -4.80 -30.03
N PHE A 364 -0.10 -5.38 -28.83
CA PHE A 364 0.64 -6.57 -28.51
C PHE A 364 -0.32 -7.61 -27.92
N ASN A 365 -0.39 -8.79 -28.53
CA ASN A 365 -1.29 -9.87 -28.13
C ASN A 365 -0.48 -11.17 -28.00
N ASP A 366 -0.33 -11.66 -26.77
CA ASP A 366 0.33 -12.92 -26.46
C ASP A 366 -0.69 -13.91 -25.88
N PRO A 367 -1.31 -14.75 -26.73
CA PRO A 367 -2.29 -15.74 -26.27
C PRO A 367 -1.66 -16.88 -25.46
N VAL A 368 -0.33 -17.08 -25.52
CA VAL A 368 0.35 -18.12 -24.74
C VAL A 368 0.59 -17.64 -23.31
N ALA A 369 1.03 -16.39 -23.15
CA ALA A 369 1.13 -15.76 -21.84
C ALA A 369 -0.24 -15.33 -21.27
N GLY A 370 -1.29 -15.31 -22.11
CA GLY A 370 -2.62 -14.88 -21.73
C GLY A 370 -2.71 -13.38 -21.50
N THR A 371 -1.97 -12.57 -22.27
CA THR A 371 -1.91 -11.11 -22.12
C THR A 371 -2.22 -10.37 -23.42
N TYR A 372 -2.91 -9.24 -23.29
CA TYR A 372 -3.21 -8.32 -24.38
C TYR A 372 -2.95 -6.90 -23.90
N ALA A 373 -2.19 -6.14 -24.68
CA ALA A 373 -1.91 -4.75 -24.40
C ALA A 373 -2.08 -3.92 -25.68
N LYS A 374 -2.75 -2.79 -25.56
CA LYS A 374 -2.94 -1.80 -26.62
C LYS A 374 -2.66 -0.41 -26.06
N VAL A 375 -1.95 0.40 -26.84
CA VAL A 375 -1.92 1.85 -26.68
C VAL A 375 -2.49 2.53 -27.92
N VAL A 376 -3.19 3.63 -27.67
CA VAL A 376 -3.75 4.52 -28.70
C VAL A 376 -2.92 5.80 -28.67
N VAL A 377 -2.44 6.23 -29.83
CA VAL A 377 -1.53 7.37 -29.99
C VAL A 377 -2.05 8.34 -31.05
N SER A 378 -1.54 9.58 -31.06
CA SER A 378 -1.85 10.58 -32.09
C SER A 378 -1.43 10.14 -33.51
N ASP A 379 -1.91 10.85 -34.52
CA ASP A 379 -1.57 10.65 -35.94
C ASP A 379 -0.07 10.72 -36.24
N ASP A 380 0.68 11.52 -35.47
CA ASP A 380 2.13 11.64 -35.53
C ASP A 380 2.88 10.66 -34.61
N ALA A 381 2.14 9.78 -33.92
CA ALA A 381 2.62 8.79 -32.94
C ALA A 381 3.41 9.38 -31.77
N LYS A 382 3.24 10.67 -31.43
CA LYS A 382 3.98 11.32 -30.35
C LYS A 382 3.21 11.48 -29.05
N THR A 383 1.89 11.44 -29.05
CA THR A 383 1.07 11.64 -27.85
C THR A 383 0.32 10.37 -27.51
N LEU A 384 0.38 9.94 -26.25
CA LEU A 384 -0.45 8.83 -25.76
C LEU A 384 -1.87 9.34 -25.54
N LEU A 385 -2.84 8.80 -26.27
CA LEU A 385 -4.25 9.15 -26.15
C LEU A 385 -5.00 8.21 -25.20
N GLY A 386 -4.61 6.93 -25.14
CA GLY A 386 -5.28 5.93 -24.31
C GLY A 386 -4.71 4.53 -24.44
N GLY A 387 -5.42 3.52 -23.94
CA GLY A 387 -5.01 2.12 -24.07
C GLY A 387 -5.92 1.13 -23.35
N VAL A 388 -5.68 -0.16 -23.64
CA VAL A 388 -6.40 -1.33 -23.09
C VAL A 388 -5.38 -2.37 -22.67
N LEU A 389 -5.51 -2.92 -21.46
CA LEU A 389 -4.69 -4.01 -20.92
C LEU A 389 -5.61 -5.13 -20.43
N VAL A 390 -5.34 -6.38 -20.80
CA VAL A 390 -6.10 -7.57 -20.37
C VAL A 390 -5.13 -8.69 -20.04
N GLY A 391 -5.40 -9.42 -18.95
CA GLY A 391 -4.55 -10.51 -18.45
C GLY A 391 -3.44 -9.99 -17.52
N ASP A 392 -2.73 -8.95 -17.95
CA ASP A 392 -1.74 -8.23 -17.13
C ASP A 392 -1.95 -6.71 -17.24
N ALA A 393 -2.36 -6.08 -16.13
CA ALA A 393 -2.51 -4.63 -16.01
C ALA A 393 -1.38 -3.96 -15.20
N GLY A 394 -0.21 -4.58 -15.14
CA GLY A 394 0.98 -4.08 -14.42
C GLY A 394 1.46 -2.73 -14.94
N GLN A 395 1.41 -2.53 -16.26
CA GLN A 395 1.82 -1.28 -16.90
C GLN A 395 0.84 -0.12 -16.73
N TYR A 396 -0.39 -0.37 -16.24
CA TYR A 396 -1.40 0.66 -16.05
C TYR A 396 -0.90 1.85 -15.23
N ALA A 397 -0.15 1.60 -14.14
CA ALA A 397 0.35 2.63 -13.25
C ALA A 397 1.38 3.56 -13.94
N LEU A 398 2.08 3.06 -14.95
CA LEU A 398 3.02 3.82 -15.77
C LEU A 398 2.30 4.59 -16.88
N LEU A 399 1.43 3.90 -17.64
CA LEU A 399 0.81 4.44 -18.86
C LEU A 399 -0.31 5.45 -18.57
N LYS A 400 -1.11 5.21 -17.52
CA LYS A 400 -2.27 6.06 -17.22
C LYS A 400 -1.90 7.53 -16.97
N PRO A 401 -0.87 7.87 -16.16
CA PRO A 401 -0.44 9.26 -15.98
C PRO A 401 0.11 9.93 -17.24
N MET A 402 0.46 9.17 -18.28
CA MET A 402 1.05 9.68 -19.51
C MET A 402 0.00 10.10 -20.56
N VAL A 403 -1.28 9.80 -20.32
CA VAL A 403 -2.38 10.16 -21.22
C VAL A 403 -2.43 11.68 -21.45
N GLY A 404 -2.48 12.10 -22.71
CA GLY A 404 -2.40 13.49 -23.14
C GLY A 404 -0.98 14.06 -23.21
N GLY A 405 0.04 13.30 -22.79
CA GLY A 405 1.44 13.68 -22.80
C GLY A 405 2.26 13.00 -23.91
N PRO A 406 3.52 13.44 -24.12
CA PRO A 406 4.41 12.85 -25.12
C PRO A 406 4.86 11.43 -24.75
N LEU A 407 5.02 10.57 -25.75
CA LEU A 407 5.48 9.19 -25.62
C LEU A 407 7.02 9.13 -25.46
N PRO A 408 7.52 8.43 -24.42
CA PRO A 408 8.94 8.19 -24.24
C PRO A 408 9.38 7.01 -25.12
N GLY A 409 9.55 7.27 -26.41
CA GLY A 409 10.06 6.29 -27.38
C GLY A 409 8.97 5.53 -28.13
N ASP A 410 9.32 4.35 -28.63
CA ASP A 410 8.46 3.53 -29.49
C ASP A 410 7.24 2.99 -28.71
N PRO A 411 6.00 3.28 -29.15
CA PRO A 411 4.79 2.75 -28.53
C PRO A 411 4.77 1.22 -28.36
N ALA A 412 5.39 0.47 -29.28
CA ALA A 412 5.44 -0.99 -29.20
C ALA A 412 6.30 -1.47 -28.01
N ALA A 413 7.39 -0.76 -27.71
CA ALA A 413 8.27 -1.08 -26.58
C ALA A 413 7.59 -0.83 -25.22
N LEU A 414 6.60 0.07 -25.17
CA LEU A 414 5.84 0.36 -23.95
C LEU A 414 4.93 -0.77 -23.53
N ILE A 415 4.47 -1.61 -24.48
CA ILE A 415 3.46 -2.66 -24.25
C ILE A 415 3.98 -4.10 -24.40
N ALA A 416 5.23 -4.27 -24.83
CA ALA A 416 5.85 -5.59 -24.94
C ALA A 416 6.21 -6.18 -23.54
N PRO A 417 6.05 -7.50 -23.32
CA PRO A 417 6.46 -8.16 -22.09
C PRO A 417 7.98 -8.08 -21.91
N ALA A 418 8.42 -8.00 -20.66
CA ALA A 418 9.83 -7.88 -20.29
C ALA A 418 10.61 -9.18 -20.55
N ALA A 419 10.83 -9.53 -21.82
CA ALA A 419 11.78 -10.55 -22.27
C ALA A 419 13.10 -9.94 -22.80
N GLY A 420 13.26 -8.62 -22.66
CA GLY A 420 14.48 -7.85 -22.91
C GLY A 420 14.31 -6.49 -22.26
N GLU A 421 15.39 -5.96 -21.67
CA GLU A 421 15.51 -4.66 -21.00
C GLU A 421 14.19 -3.89 -20.86
N GLY A 422 13.42 -4.19 -19.80
CA GLY A 422 12.23 -3.41 -19.47
C GLY A 422 12.61 -1.93 -19.40
N VAL A 423 11.69 -1.06 -19.86
CA VAL A 423 11.81 0.40 -19.91
C VAL A 423 12.63 0.92 -18.72
N GLY A 424 13.93 1.13 -18.98
CA GLY A 424 14.90 1.50 -17.98
C GLY A 424 14.65 2.93 -17.47
N LEU A 425 15.39 3.34 -16.43
CA LEU A 425 15.38 4.74 -15.99
C LEU A 425 15.72 5.70 -17.14
N SER A 426 16.45 5.23 -18.16
CA SER A 426 16.73 5.88 -19.44
C SER A 426 15.49 6.32 -20.24
N ALA A 427 14.31 5.78 -20.00
CA ALA A 427 13.07 6.15 -20.69
C ALA A 427 12.15 7.09 -19.90
N LEU A 428 12.44 7.39 -18.64
CA LEU A 428 11.71 8.43 -17.90
C LEU A 428 11.92 9.83 -18.55
N PRO A 429 10.93 10.74 -18.54
CA PRO A 429 11.15 12.11 -19.00
C PRO A 429 12.18 12.82 -18.11
N ASP A 430 12.88 13.82 -18.65
CA ASP A 430 13.87 14.59 -17.89
C ASP A 430 13.26 15.27 -16.64
N SER A 431 11.97 15.59 -16.66
CA SER A 431 11.24 16.13 -15.52
C SER A 431 10.90 15.09 -14.43
N ALA A 432 11.11 13.80 -14.67
CA ALA A 432 10.78 12.76 -13.70
C ALA A 432 11.65 12.90 -12.45
N GLU A 433 11.01 12.99 -11.29
CA GLU A 433 11.70 13.14 -10.02
C GLU A 433 12.40 11.83 -9.63
N ILE A 434 13.72 11.84 -9.59
CA ILE A 434 14.55 10.70 -9.19
C ILE A 434 14.86 10.75 -7.69
N CYS A 435 15.04 11.95 -7.12
CA CYS A 435 15.29 12.14 -5.69
C CYS A 435 14.23 13.04 -5.04
N SER A 436 13.20 12.43 -4.44
CA SER A 436 12.15 13.17 -3.73
C SER A 436 12.61 13.90 -2.48
N CYS A 437 13.67 13.42 -1.84
CA CYS A 437 14.21 14.06 -0.64
C CYS A 437 14.83 15.44 -0.93
N ASN A 438 15.25 15.71 -2.18
CA ASN A 438 15.89 16.97 -2.57
C ASN A 438 15.29 17.56 -3.86
N GLY A 439 14.16 17.02 -4.36
CA GLY A 439 13.47 17.47 -5.57
C GLY A 439 14.30 17.40 -6.85
N VAL A 440 15.18 16.39 -6.98
CA VAL A 440 16.09 16.28 -8.14
C VAL A 440 15.47 15.40 -9.23
N SER A 441 15.41 15.94 -10.44
CA SER A 441 14.88 15.25 -11.61
C SER A 441 15.93 14.38 -12.32
N LYS A 442 15.48 13.52 -13.23
CA LYS A 442 16.37 12.76 -14.11
C LYS A 442 17.23 13.69 -14.97
N GLY A 443 16.65 14.76 -15.50
CA GLY A 443 17.33 15.75 -16.33
C GLY A 443 18.48 16.45 -15.59
N ASP A 444 18.30 16.73 -14.30
CA ASP A 444 19.38 17.30 -13.46
C ASP A 444 20.57 16.33 -13.33
N ILE A 445 20.28 15.03 -13.16
CA ILE A 445 21.28 13.97 -13.03
C ILE A 445 21.98 13.71 -14.37
N CYS A 446 21.23 13.50 -15.45
CA CYS A 446 21.77 13.31 -16.79
C CYS A 446 22.56 14.55 -17.25
N GLY A 447 22.08 15.75 -16.91
CA GLY A 447 22.80 16.99 -17.10
C GLY A 447 24.13 17.00 -16.35
N ALA A 448 24.18 16.61 -15.08
CA ALA A 448 25.43 16.50 -14.33
C ALA A 448 26.40 15.50 -14.97
N ILE A 449 25.90 14.35 -15.45
CA ILE A 449 26.69 13.33 -16.14
C ILE A 449 27.28 13.88 -17.45
N ALA A 450 26.45 14.55 -18.27
CA ALA A 450 26.89 15.19 -19.50
C ALA A 450 27.95 16.29 -19.26
N HIS A 451 27.91 16.95 -18.10
CA HIS A 451 28.91 17.92 -17.66
C HIS A 451 30.13 17.29 -16.95
N GLY A 452 30.27 15.96 -17.00
CA GLY A 452 31.48 15.25 -16.56
C GLY A 452 31.37 14.52 -15.22
N ALA A 453 30.18 14.37 -14.64
CA ALA A 453 30.01 13.51 -13.46
C ALA A 453 30.13 12.03 -13.85
N GLN A 454 31.20 11.38 -13.40
CA GLN A 454 31.53 9.98 -13.72
C GLN A 454 31.25 8.99 -12.57
N ASP A 455 30.70 9.47 -11.45
CA ASP A 455 30.33 8.63 -10.34
C ASP A 455 29.19 9.27 -9.51
N VAL A 456 28.63 8.52 -8.57
CA VAL A 456 27.55 8.99 -7.68
C VAL A 456 28.01 10.18 -6.81
N THR A 457 29.29 10.27 -6.47
CA THR A 457 29.84 11.35 -5.64
C THR A 457 29.83 12.68 -6.39
N ALA A 458 30.23 12.67 -7.66
CA ALA A 458 30.14 13.81 -8.55
C ALA A 458 28.68 14.21 -8.77
N VAL A 459 27.78 13.26 -9.02
CA VAL A 459 26.34 13.55 -9.15
C VAL A 459 25.76 14.14 -7.86
N LYS A 460 26.10 13.60 -6.69
CA LYS A 460 25.71 14.15 -5.37
C LYS A 460 26.19 15.58 -5.18
N THR A 461 27.42 15.87 -5.59
CA THR A 461 28.02 17.20 -5.47
C THR A 461 27.29 18.22 -6.34
N CYS A 462 27.02 17.84 -7.59
CA CYS A 462 26.37 18.69 -8.58
C CYS A 462 24.87 18.90 -8.32
N THR A 463 24.14 17.86 -7.91
CA THR A 463 22.66 17.86 -7.91
C THR A 463 22.05 17.76 -6.52
N LYS A 464 22.83 17.39 -5.49
CA LYS A 464 22.35 16.96 -4.16
C LYS A 464 21.51 15.67 -4.18
N ALA A 465 21.33 14.98 -5.30
CA ALA A 465 20.62 13.70 -5.31
C ALA A 465 21.36 12.66 -4.45
N GLY A 466 20.65 11.98 -3.55
CA GLY A 466 21.21 10.90 -2.73
C GLY A 466 21.98 11.34 -1.47
N THR A 467 21.93 12.62 -1.10
CA THR A 467 22.57 13.15 0.12
C THR A 467 21.70 13.01 1.38
N THR A 468 20.37 12.97 1.24
CA THR A 468 19.43 12.97 2.38
C THR A 468 19.04 11.56 2.82
N CYS A 469 18.28 10.84 2.00
CA CYS A 469 17.76 9.50 2.33
C CYS A 469 18.47 8.36 1.58
N GLY A 470 19.27 8.69 0.56
CA GLY A 470 20.02 7.73 -0.26
C GLY A 470 19.19 6.82 -1.17
N GLY A 471 17.85 6.89 -1.13
CA GLY A 471 16.97 5.98 -1.86
C GLY A 471 17.07 6.04 -3.39
N CYS A 472 17.55 7.15 -3.94
CA CYS A 472 17.75 7.35 -5.38
C CYS A 472 19.12 6.89 -5.90
N ILE A 473 20.04 6.44 -5.02
CA ILE A 473 21.39 6.02 -5.40
C ILE A 473 21.39 4.88 -6.43
N PRO A 474 20.55 3.83 -6.32
CA PRO A 474 20.45 2.80 -7.36
C PRO A 474 20.07 3.39 -8.72
N SER A 475 19.16 4.37 -8.73
CA SER A 475 18.74 5.03 -9.96
C SER A 475 19.85 5.88 -10.59
N ILE A 476 20.65 6.57 -9.76
CA ILE A 476 21.83 7.32 -10.21
C ILE A 476 22.87 6.39 -10.83
N ASN A 477 23.15 5.25 -10.18
CA ASN A 477 24.10 4.25 -10.69
C ASN A 477 23.67 3.69 -12.05
N ARG A 478 22.38 3.38 -12.21
CA ARG A 478 21.85 2.89 -13.48
C ARG A 478 21.91 3.98 -14.56
N LEU A 479 21.59 5.24 -14.26
CA LEU A 479 21.74 6.36 -15.20
C LEU A 479 23.20 6.62 -15.63
N LEU A 480 24.17 6.46 -14.72
CA LEU A 480 25.61 6.50 -15.03
C LEU A 480 26.00 5.36 -15.99
N ALA A 481 25.58 4.14 -15.69
CA ALA A 481 25.83 2.97 -16.54
C ALA A 481 25.20 3.12 -17.94
N ASP A 482 23.93 3.55 -18.01
CA ASP A 482 23.20 3.79 -19.25
C ASP A 482 23.86 4.90 -20.10
N SER A 483 24.57 5.84 -19.46
CA SER A 483 25.33 6.91 -20.12
C SER A 483 26.73 6.47 -20.57
N GLY A 484 27.04 5.17 -20.50
CA GLY A 484 28.33 4.61 -20.91
C GLY A 484 29.48 4.90 -19.95
N VAL A 485 29.19 5.36 -18.73
CA VAL A 485 30.22 5.54 -17.70
C VAL A 485 30.60 4.17 -17.17
N ALA A 486 31.86 3.77 -17.37
CA ALA A 486 32.38 2.52 -16.85
C ALA A 486 32.25 2.50 -15.32
N VAL A 487 31.29 1.74 -14.81
CA VAL A 487 31.07 1.61 -13.36
C VAL A 487 32.22 0.81 -12.79
N SER A 488 33.12 1.51 -12.10
CA SER A 488 34.25 0.88 -11.43
C SER A 488 33.73 -0.08 -10.36
N LYS A 489 34.32 -1.29 -10.29
CA LYS A 489 34.08 -2.23 -9.18
C LYS A 489 34.75 -1.79 -7.87
N SER A 490 35.61 -0.77 -7.91
CA SER A 490 36.29 -0.22 -6.73
C SER A 490 35.27 0.20 -5.68
N LEU A 491 35.48 -0.21 -4.43
CA LEU A 491 34.68 0.28 -3.30
C LEU A 491 34.80 1.80 -3.13
N CYS A 492 36.02 2.34 -3.27
CA CYS A 492 36.32 3.77 -3.27
C CYS A 492 37.78 3.98 -3.74
N ASP A 493 38.27 5.23 -3.73
CA ASP A 493 39.67 5.52 -4.08
C ASP A 493 40.71 4.77 -3.22
N HIS A 494 40.36 4.32 -2.02
CA HIS A 494 41.28 3.58 -1.15
C HIS A 494 41.38 2.09 -1.51
N PHE A 495 40.35 1.49 -2.13
CA PHE A 495 40.26 0.06 -2.44
C PHE A 495 39.73 -0.16 -3.85
N HIS A 496 40.53 -0.79 -4.70
CA HIS A 496 40.16 -1.14 -6.07
C HIS A 496 39.27 -2.38 -6.17
N GLN A 497 39.09 -3.07 -5.05
CA GLN A 497 38.25 -4.24 -4.88
C GLN A 497 36.81 -3.84 -4.58
N SER A 498 35.85 -4.70 -4.98
CA SER A 498 34.46 -4.61 -4.55
C SER A 498 34.29 -5.00 -3.07
N ARG A 499 33.09 -4.80 -2.51
CA ARG A 499 32.78 -5.30 -1.16
C ARG A 499 32.95 -6.81 -1.05
N SER A 500 32.46 -7.58 -2.03
CA SER A 500 32.55 -9.05 -2.02
C SER A 500 34.00 -9.53 -2.08
N GLU A 501 34.83 -8.92 -2.96
CA GLU A 501 36.26 -9.22 -3.04
C GLU A 501 36.99 -8.89 -1.72
N LEU A 502 36.63 -7.79 -1.03
CA LEU A 502 37.20 -7.48 0.29
C LEU A 502 36.76 -8.47 1.36
N PHE A 503 35.52 -8.97 1.30
CA PHE A 503 35.04 -10.01 2.19
C PHE A 503 35.87 -11.28 2.03
N GLU A 504 36.07 -11.73 0.78
CA GLU A 504 36.89 -12.89 0.44
C GLU A 504 38.34 -12.73 0.92
N ILE A 505 38.93 -11.54 0.73
CA ILE A 505 40.27 -11.23 1.24
C ILE A 505 40.35 -11.37 2.76
N VAL A 506 39.41 -10.76 3.50
CA VAL A 506 39.39 -10.84 4.97
C VAL A 506 39.22 -12.30 5.42
N GLN A 507 38.32 -13.04 4.77
CA GLN A 507 38.08 -14.45 5.09
C GLN A 507 39.32 -15.31 4.82
N ALA A 508 39.98 -15.15 3.67
CA ALA A 508 41.13 -15.97 3.27
C ALA A 508 42.40 -15.63 4.05
N THR A 509 42.60 -14.37 4.42
CA THR A 509 43.82 -13.91 5.10
C THR A 509 43.70 -13.91 6.62
N GLY A 510 42.47 -13.87 7.15
CA GLY A 510 42.20 -13.72 8.57
C GLY A 510 42.55 -12.34 9.14
N ILE A 511 42.73 -11.31 8.30
CA ILE A 511 43.05 -9.94 8.74
C ILE A 511 41.95 -9.39 9.67
N ARG A 512 42.36 -8.74 10.78
CA ARG A 512 41.44 -8.24 11.82
C ARG A 512 41.50 -6.74 12.09
N THR A 513 42.35 -6.00 11.39
CA THR A 513 42.51 -4.55 11.59
C THR A 513 42.37 -3.80 10.27
N PHE A 514 41.81 -2.59 10.32
CA PHE A 514 41.70 -1.75 9.13
C PHE A 514 43.09 -1.32 8.66
N THR A 515 43.99 -1.03 9.60
CA THR A 515 45.38 -0.66 9.30
C THR A 515 46.09 -1.72 8.46
N ASP A 516 45.95 -3.01 8.80
CA ASP A 516 46.61 -4.08 8.04
C ASP A 516 45.93 -4.32 6.68
N LEU A 517 44.59 -4.24 6.63
CA LEU A 517 43.85 -4.41 5.38
C LEU A 517 44.18 -3.31 4.36
N VAL A 518 44.16 -2.05 4.78
CA VAL A 518 44.46 -0.91 3.90
C VAL A 518 45.93 -0.88 3.50
N ALA A 519 46.85 -1.29 4.37
CA ALA A 519 48.27 -1.33 4.05
C ALA A 519 48.61 -2.37 2.97
N ARG A 520 47.92 -3.53 2.98
CA ARG A 520 48.21 -4.62 2.03
C ARG A 520 47.39 -4.56 0.74
N TYR A 521 46.12 -4.14 0.83
CA TYR A 521 45.16 -4.26 -0.27
C TYR A 521 44.56 -2.92 -0.71
N GLY A 522 44.93 -1.81 -0.05
CA GLY A 522 44.44 -0.48 -0.35
C GLY A 522 45.54 0.59 -0.31
N LYS A 523 45.13 1.84 -0.09
CA LYS A 523 46.02 2.99 0.11
C LYS A 523 45.36 4.04 0.99
N GLY A 524 46.16 4.90 1.64
CA GLY A 524 45.68 6.05 2.43
C GLY A 524 45.07 5.69 3.80
N GLY A 525 44.36 6.64 4.41
CA GLY A 525 43.78 6.51 5.76
C GLY A 525 42.30 6.09 5.81
N GLY A 526 41.69 5.81 4.65
CA GLY A 526 40.28 5.47 4.50
C GLY A 526 39.31 6.66 4.55
N CYS A 527 38.08 6.45 4.07
CA CYS A 527 36.99 7.43 4.06
C CYS A 527 35.70 6.90 4.70
N GLU A 528 34.66 7.73 4.67
CA GLU A 528 33.28 7.43 5.10
C GLU A 528 32.61 6.25 4.36
N ILE A 529 33.21 5.77 3.25
CA ILE A 529 32.71 4.59 2.52
C ILE A 529 33.40 3.33 3.01
N CYS A 530 34.73 3.27 2.94
CA CYS A 530 35.46 2.03 3.20
C CYS A 530 35.53 1.68 4.69
N LYS A 531 35.61 2.66 5.59
CA LYS A 531 35.69 2.39 7.05
C LYS A 531 34.47 1.62 7.56
N PRO A 532 33.23 2.10 7.39
CA PRO A 532 32.06 1.34 7.86
C PRO A 532 31.84 0.04 7.07
N THR A 533 32.25 -0.01 5.79
CA THR A 533 32.17 -1.25 5.00
C THR A 533 33.09 -2.32 5.57
N VAL A 534 34.36 -1.98 5.85
CA VAL A 534 35.32 -2.90 6.46
C VAL A 534 34.90 -3.27 7.87
N ALA A 535 34.41 -2.32 8.67
CA ALA A 535 33.86 -2.61 9.99
C ALA A 535 32.74 -3.66 9.94
N SER A 536 31.81 -3.52 8.98
CA SER A 536 30.76 -4.51 8.75
C SER A 536 31.31 -5.88 8.36
N ILE A 537 32.32 -5.95 7.47
CA ILE A 537 32.95 -7.21 7.05
C ILE A 537 33.63 -7.89 8.25
N LEU A 538 34.44 -7.14 9.00
CA LEU A 538 35.14 -7.67 10.17
C LEU A 538 34.15 -8.17 11.23
N ALA A 539 33.10 -7.40 11.53
CA ALA A 539 32.07 -7.79 12.49
C ALA A 539 31.20 -8.98 12.02
N SER A 540 31.11 -9.24 10.72
CA SER A 540 30.40 -10.41 10.18
C SER A 540 31.26 -11.68 10.11
N THR A 541 32.57 -11.56 10.37
CA THR A 541 33.55 -12.66 10.28
C THR A 541 34.25 -12.95 11.62
N SER A 542 33.87 -12.26 12.70
CA SER A 542 34.25 -12.57 14.08
C SER A 542 33.15 -12.17 15.05
N SER A 543 33.27 -12.63 16.30
CA SER A 543 32.38 -12.24 17.41
C SER A 543 33.02 -11.20 18.32
N ASP A 544 34.03 -10.47 17.81
CA ASP A 544 34.66 -9.39 18.56
C ASP A 544 33.68 -8.24 18.74
N HIS A 545 33.78 -7.57 19.89
CA HIS A 545 32.95 -6.40 20.15
C HIS A 545 33.28 -5.28 19.15
N ILE A 546 32.27 -4.69 18.52
CA ILE A 546 32.45 -3.69 17.44
C ILE A 546 33.15 -2.40 17.87
N LEU A 547 33.24 -2.18 19.19
CA LEU A 547 33.95 -1.07 19.81
C LEU A 547 35.36 -1.44 20.33
N SER A 548 35.87 -2.63 20.04
CA SER A 548 37.22 -3.06 20.46
C SER A 548 38.32 -2.53 19.54
N GLY A 549 39.40 -2.00 20.12
CA GLY A 549 40.58 -1.57 19.38
C GLY A 549 40.27 -0.59 18.24
N GLU A 550 40.84 -0.83 17.06
CA GLU A 550 40.66 0.05 15.88
C GLU A 550 39.21 0.10 15.37
N GLN A 551 38.41 -0.94 15.62
CA GLN A 551 37.04 -1.07 15.09
C GLN A 551 36.14 0.09 15.51
N ALA A 552 36.34 0.61 16.73
CA ALA A 552 35.54 1.71 17.27
C ALA A 552 35.58 2.98 16.41
N ALA A 553 36.73 3.27 15.81
CA ALA A 553 36.93 4.45 14.97
C ALA A 553 36.42 4.24 13.53
N LEU A 554 36.01 3.01 13.18
CA LEU A 554 35.46 2.67 11.87
C LEU A 554 33.93 2.73 11.84
N GLN A 555 33.28 2.65 13.01
CA GLN A 555 31.84 2.64 13.12
C GLN A 555 31.23 3.98 12.68
N ASP A 556 30.05 3.91 12.08
CA ASP A 556 29.23 5.10 11.84
C ASP A 556 28.62 5.62 13.14
N THR A 557 27.96 6.78 13.10
CA THR A 557 27.42 7.44 14.29
C THR A 557 26.51 6.54 15.14
N ASN A 558 25.73 5.64 14.54
CA ASN A 558 24.78 4.82 15.29
C ASN A 558 25.47 3.61 15.95
N ASP A 559 26.33 2.90 15.22
CA ASP A 559 27.12 1.79 15.78
C ASP A 559 28.20 2.29 16.76
N HIS A 560 28.69 3.52 16.60
CA HIS A 560 29.67 4.14 17.52
C HIS A 560 29.09 4.37 18.93
N PHE A 561 27.82 4.77 19.02
CA PHE A 561 27.12 4.99 20.29
C PHE A 561 26.12 3.87 20.65
N LEU A 562 26.11 2.77 19.90
CA LEU A 562 25.17 1.65 20.10
C LEU A 562 23.71 2.12 20.31
N ALA A 563 23.30 3.16 19.58
CA ALA A 563 21.99 3.78 19.70
C ALA A 563 21.65 4.63 18.45
N ASN A 564 20.37 4.76 18.10
CA ASN A 564 19.99 5.59 16.93
C ASN A 564 19.95 7.06 17.29
N MET A 565 20.73 7.88 16.60
CA MET A 565 20.69 9.33 16.74
C MET A 565 19.37 9.93 16.21
N GLN A 566 18.85 10.91 16.94
CA GLN A 566 17.63 11.66 16.68
C GLN A 566 17.94 13.09 16.21
N LYS A 567 16.92 13.80 15.73
CA LYS A 567 17.09 15.10 15.05
C LYS A 567 17.76 16.20 15.88
N ASN A 568 17.68 16.15 17.21
CA ASN A 568 18.30 17.11 18.12
C ASN A 568 19.56 16.55 18.81
N GLY A 569 20.16 15.48 18.28
CA GLY A 569 21.38 14.86 18.84
C GLY A 569 21.13 13.88 20.00
N THR A 570 19.87 13.66 20.39
CA THR A 570 19.52 12.60 21.36
C THR A 570 19.49 11.23 20.72
N TYR A 571 19.27 10.18 21.51
CA TYR A 571 19.33 8.79 21.09
C TYR A 571 18.05 8.03 21.45
N SER A 572 17.82 6.92 20.74
CA SER A 572 16.75 5.97 21.07
C SER A 572 17.29 4.67 21.67
N VAL A 573 16.53 4.12 22.62
CA VAL A 573 16.84 2.88 23.35
C VAL A 573 15.73 1.87 23.05
N VAL A 574 16.12 0.73 22.49
CA VAL A 574 15.19 -0.33 22.08
C VAL A 574 15.68 -1.66 22.65
N PRO A 575 15.15 -2.11 23.79
CA PRO A 575 15.47 -3.44 24.31
C PRO A 575 14.91 -4.53 23.39
N ARG A 576 15.55 -5.69 23.41
CA ARG A 576 15.13 -6.88 22.67
C ARG A 576 13.92 -7.51 23.36
N MET A 577 12.96 -7.97 22.55
CA MET A 577 11.70 -8.57 22.98
C MET A 577 11.39 -9.78 22.08
N PRO A 578 12.13 -10.90 22.18
CA PRO A 578 12.12 -11.97 21.19
C PRO A 578 10.72 -12.42 20.77
N GLY A 579 10.43 -12.46 19.48
CA GLY A 579 9.10 -12.82 18.97
C GLY A 579 7.96 -11.86 19.36
N GLY A 580 8.28 -10.71 19.95
CA GLY A 580 7.34 -9.76 20.54
C GLY A 580 7.04 -9.99 22.03
N GLU A 581 7.73 -10.94 22.68
CA GLU A 581 7.47 -11.29 24.08
C GLU A 581 8.14 -10.33 25.08
N VAL A 582 7.41 -10.03 26.16
CA VAL A 582 7.88 -9.23 27.31
C VAL A 582 7.13 -9.67 28.56
N THR A 583 7.84 -9.81 29.69
CA THR A 583 7.18 -10.11 30.97
C THR A 583 6.57 -8.85 31.58
N ALA A 584 5.66 -9.02 32.55
CA ALA A 584 5.09 -7.89 33.27
C ALA A 584 6.17 -7.07 34.00
N GLU A 585 7.15 -7.74 34.61
CA GLU A 585 8.27 -7.12 35.31
C GLU A 585 9.15 -6.31 34.35
N GLN A 586 9.49 -6.87 33.19
CA GLN A 586 10.27 -6.16 32.17
C GLN A 586 9.51 -4.93 31.65
N LEU A 587 8.20 -5.06 31.42
CA LEU A 587 7.37 -3.95 30.96
C LEU A 587 7.28 -2.82 32.01
N ILE A 588 7.22 -3.16 33.30
CA ILE A 588 7.29 -2.18 34.40
C ILE A 588 8.64 -1.47 34.38
N VAL A 589 9.75 -2.20 34.28
CA VAL A 589 11.10 -1.61 34.23
C VAL A 589 11.25 -0.63 33.05
N ILE A 590 10.73 -0.97 31.87
CA ILE A 590 10.70 -0.05 30.71
C ILE A 590 9.95 1.24 31.08
N GLY A 591 8.79 1.12 31.72
CA GLY A 591 7.98 2.27 32.14
C GLY A 591 8.69 3.14 33.18
N GLU A 592 9.38 2.54 34.15
CA GLU A 592 10.17 3.23 35.16
C GLU A 592 11.35 3.97 34.56
N VAL A 593 12.12 3.31 33.68
CA VAL A 593 13.22 3.92 32.93
C VAL A 593 12.72 5.10 32.11
N ALA A 594 11.64 4.93 31.34
CA ALA A 594 11.10 6.01 30.53
C ALA A 594 10.65 7.20 31.38
N LYS A 595 10.04 6.96 32.55
CA LYS A 595 9.65 8.02 33.48
C LYS A 595 10.86 8.73 34.10
N GLU A 596 11.85 7.98 34.56
CA GLU A 596 13.06 8.51 35.22
C GLU A 596 13.89 9.41 34.29
N PHE A 597 14.07 8.98 33.05
CA PHE A 597 14.85 9.72 32.06
C PHE A 597 14.00 10.63 31.16
N GLY A 598 12.68 10.70 31.40
CA GLY A 598 11.73 11.52 30.66
C GLY A 598 11.63 11.16 29.18
N LEU A 599 11.70 9.87 28.82
CA LEU A 599 11.73 9.38 27.44
C LEU A 599 10.33 9.29 26.83
N TYR A 600 10.23 9.57 25.53
CA TYR A 600 9.00 9.36 24.77
C TYR A 600 8.91 7.90 24.32
N ILE A 601 7.77 7.23 24.51
CA ILE A 601 7.60 5.80 24.23
C ILE A 601 6.77 5.60 22.95
N LYS A 602 7.19 4.67 22.09
CA LYS A 602 6.42 4.21 20.92
C LYS A 602 6.47 2.69 20.78
N VAL A 603 5.30 2.07 20.60
CA VAL A 603 5.23 0.68 20.11
C VAL A 603 5.46 0.66 18.60
N THR A 604 6.37 -0.19 18.14
CA THR A 604 6.77 -0.28 16.74
C THR A 604 6.07 -1.43 16.00
N GLY A 605 5.96 -1.33 14.68
CA GLY A 605 5.43 -2.42 13.84
C GLY A 605 6.29 -3.71 13.83
N GLY A 606 7.43 -3.70 14.51
CA GLY A 606 8.27 -4.88 14.75
C GLY A 606 8.03 -5.55 16.10
N GLN A 607 6.91 -5.26 16.78
CA GLN A 607 6.60 -5.76 18.12
C GLN A 607 7.67 -5.40 19.16
N ARG A 608 8.12 -4.13 19.12
CA ARG A 608 9.09 -3.57 20.09
C ARG A 608 8.56 -2.32 20.75
N ILE A 609 9.16 -1.97 21.88
CA ILE A 609 9.00 -0.67 22.54
C ILE A 609 10.27 0.16 22.32
N ASP A 610 10.10 1.34 21.74
CA ASP A 610 11.19 2.29 21.46
C ASP A 610 11.06 3.49 22.40
N MET A 611 12.16 3.83 23.09
CA MET A 611 12.26 4.94 24.03
C MET A 611 13.17 6.03 23.45
N PHE A 612 12.61 7.21 23.18
CA PHE A 612 13.28 8.31 22.49
C PHE A 612 13.68 9.44 23.44
N GLY A 613 14.81 10.08 23.14
CA GLY A 613 15.23 11.33 23.77
C GLY A 613 16.29 11.15 24.86
N ALA A 614 16.98 10.01 24.89
CA ALA A 614 18.09 9.78 25.80
C ALA A 614 19.30 10.62 25.37
N ARG A 615 20.00 11.25 26.31
CA ARG A 615 21.30 11.88 26.04
C ARG A 615 22.40 10.82 26.08
N VAL A 616 23.53 11.10 25.44
CA VAL A 616 24.62 10.12 25.30
C VAL A 616 25.10 9.59 26.66
N GLU A 617 25.24 10.46 27.66
CA GLU A 617 25.70 10.08 29.00
C GLU A 617 24.64 9.33 29.83
N GLN A 618 23.39 9.35 29.39
CA GLN A 618 22.31 8.58 30.02
C GLN A 618 22.27 7.14 29.52
N LEU A 619 22.80 6.85 28.32
CA LEU A 619 22.71 5.54 27.71
C LEU A 619 23.24 4.42 28.62
N PRO A 620 24.45 4.52 29.24
CA PRO A 620 24.92 3.46 30.12
C PRO A 620 24.06 3.27 31.38
N LEU A 621 23.47 4.35 31.92
CA LEU A 621 22.60 4.30 33.09
C LEU A 621 21.29 3.58 32.77
N ILE A 622 20.72 3.88 31.60
CA ILE A 622 19.52 3.24 31.09
C ILE A 622 19.78 1.75 30.83
N TRP A 623 20.85 1.42 30.11
CA TRP A 623 21.16 0.04 29.76
C TRP A 623 21.53 -0.80 30.97
N ARG A 624 22.17 -0.24 32.01
CA ARG A 624 22.39 -0.96 33.28
C ARG A 624 21.08 -1.47 33.85
N LYS A 625 20.07 -0.61 33.98
CA LYS A 625 18.75 -0.99 34.51
C LYS A 625 18.05 -2.04 33.65
N LEU A 626 18.13 -1.92 32.33
CA LEU A 626 17.52 -2.89 31.41
C LEU A 626 18.23 -4.26 31.47
N VAL A 627 19.56 -4.27 31.50
CA VAL A 627 20.37 -5.50 31.61
C VAL A 627 20.17 -6.17 32.97
N ASP A 628 20.12 -5.40 34.06
CA ASP A 628 19.82 -5.92 35.41
C ASP A 628 18.42 -6.57 35.48
N ALA A 629 17.48 -6.13 34.64
CA ALA A 629 16.15 -6.74 34.45
C ALA A 629 16.13 -7.90 33.43
N GLY A 630 17.30 -8.35 32.97
CA GLY A 630 17.46 -9.48 32.04
C GLY A 630 17.12 -9.15 30.58
N MET A 631 17.10 -7.87 30.19
CA MET A 631 16.88 -7.47 28.80
C MET A 631 18.21 -7.34 28.05
N GLU A 632 18.21 -7.69 26.76
CA GLU A 632 19.36 -7.48 25.85
C GLU A 632 19.11 -6.28 24.93
N SER A 633 20.17 -5.81 24.25
CA SER A 633 20.07 -4.85 23.16
C SER A 633 19.27 -5.41 21.98
N GLY A 634 18.29 -4.66 21.52
CA GLY A 634 17.60 -4.94 20.26
C GLY A 634 18.47 -4.69 19.03
N GLN A 635 19.70 -4.16 19.20
CA GLN A 635 20.60 -3.70 18.13
C GLN A 635 19.87 -2.87 17.05
N ALA A 636 18.90 -2.05 17.49
CA ALA A 636 18.13 -1.19 16.60
C ALA A 636 18.97 -0.08 15.94
N TYR A 637 20.24 0.05 16.29
CA TYR A 637 21.19 0.97 15.66
C TYR A 637 21.94 0.32 14.50
N GLY A 638 22.33 -0.95 14.64
CA GLY A 638 23.18 -1.64 13.68
C GLY A 638 22.47 -2.05 12.38
N LYS A 639 23.29 -2.36 11.36
CA LYS A 639 22.86 -3.13 10.18
C LYS A 639 22.87 -4.62 10.49
N SER A 640 21.90 -5.03 11.30
CA SER A 640 21.73 -6.40 11.81
C SER A 640 20.26 -6.83 11.81
N LEU A 641 19.95 -7.99 12.38
CA LEU A 641 18.59 -8.43 12.64
C LEU A 641 17.87 -7.46 13.59
N ARG A 642 16.85 -6.77 13.07
CA ARG A 642 16.06 -5.79 13.84
C ARG A 642 14.94 -6.44 14.65
N THR A 643 14.24 -7.40 14.05
CA THR A 643 13.08 -8.05 14.67
C THR A 643 12.72 -9.32 13.95
N VAL A 644 12.16 -10.27 14.71
CA VAL A 644 11.37 -11.38 14.20
C VAL A 644 9.94 -11.16 14.69
N LYS A 645 9.07 -10.67 13.79
CA LYS A 645 7.65 -10.46 14.11
C LYS A 645 6.94 -11.82 14.12
N SER A 646 6.12 -12.08 15.13
CA SER A 646 5.35 -13.32 15.22
C SER A 646 3.86 -13.05 15.35
N CYS A 647 3.02 -14.00 14.94
CA CYS A 647 1.66 -14.08 15.46
C CYS A 647 1.63 -15.01 16.68
N VAL A 648 0.51 -15.04 17.39
CA VAL A 648 0.38 -15.83 18.64
C VAL A 648 0.31 -17.35 18.44
N GLY A 649 0.37 -17.84 17.19
CA GLY A 649 0.55 -19.26 16.85
C GLY A 649 -0.52 -20.21 17.43
N THR A 650 -0.19 -21.50 17.51
CA THR A 650 -0.99 -22.52 18.20
C THR A 650 -1.12 -22.28 19.70
N SER A 651 -0.23 -21.47 20.28
CA SER A 651 -0.24 -21.11 21.70
C SER A 651 -1.53 -20.39 22.11
N TRP A 652 -2.11 -19.57 21.23
CA TRP A 652 -3.34 -18.80 21.55
C TRP A 652 -4.35 -18.67 20.41
N CYS A 653 -3.93 -18.72 19.15
CA CYS A 653 -4.84 -18.50 18.02
C CYS A 653 -5.56 -19.79 17.65
N ARG A 654 -6.89 -19.75 17.57
CA ARG A 654 -7.71 -20.89 17.11
C ARG A 654 -7.39 -21.39 15.70
N TYR A 655 -6.72 -20.55 14.89
CA TYR A 655 -6.30 -20.88 13.52
C TYR A 655 -4.81 -21.24 13.43
N GLY A 656 -4.09 -21.22 14.55
CA GLY A 656 -2.68 -21.61 14.58
C GLY A 656 -2.52 -23.06 14.14
N VAL A 657 -1.63 -23.27 13.17
CA VAL A 657 -1.24 -24.59 12.66
C VAL A 657 0.03 -25.07 13.35
N GLN A 658 0.99 -24.17 13.57
CA GLN A 658 2.22 -24.45 14.33
C GLN A 658 2.59 -23.33 15.30
N ASP A 659 3.55 -23.61 16.19
CA ASP A 659 4.06 -22.66 17.18
C ASP A 659 4.96 -21.61 16.53
N SER A 660 4.33 -20.56 15.98
CA SER A 660 5.06 -19.43 15.42
C SER A 660 5.78 -18.58 16.46
N VAL A 661 5.36 -18.60 17.73
CA VAL A 661 5.98 -17.79 18.77
C VAL A 661 7.31 -18.41 19.16
N GLY A 662 7.33 -19.72 19.48
CA GLY A 662 8.55 -20.46 19.77
C GLY A 662 9.56 -20.36 18.64
N MET A 663 9.13 -20.63 17.40
CA MET A 663 9.97 -20.50 16.21
C MET A 663 10.51 -19.06 16.05
N ALA A 664 9.69 -18.03 16.25
CA ALA A 664 10.16 -16.64 16.17
C ALA A 664 11.21 -16.29 17.23
N VAL A 665 11.01 -16.76 18.47
CA VAL A 665 11.95 -16.57 19.59
C VAL A 665 13.28 -17.26 19.28
N ASP A 666 13.24 -18.49 18.78
CA ASP A 666 14.43 -19.27 18.45
C ASP A 666 15.22 -18.65 17.30
N LEU A 667 14.55 -18.25 16.21
CA LEU A 667 15.20 -17.54 15.10
C LEU A 667 15.77 -16.20 15.57
N GLU A 668 15.04 -15.45 16.39
CA GLU A 668 15.55 -14.16 16.87
C GLU A 668 16.78 -14.33 17.75
N LYS A 669 16.78 -15.32 18.66
CA LYS A 669 17.94 -15.67 19.47
C LYS A 669 19.07 -16.17 18.60
N ARG A 670 18.83 -16.97 17.56
CA ARG A 670 19.90 -17.47 16.70
C ARG A 670 20.63 -16.33 15.97
N TYR A 671 19.90 -15.39 15.38
CA TYR A 671 20.49 -14.39 14.47
C TYR A 671 20.71 -13.01 15.10
N ARG A 672 20.47 -12.84 16.40
CA ARG A 672 20.79 -11.58 17.11
C ARG A 672 22.27 -11.23 17.00
N GLY A 673 22.57 -9.94 16.91
CA GLY A 673 23.93 -9.42 16.71
C GLY A 673 24.51 -9.58 15.30
N LEU A 674 23.95 -10.43 14.43
CA LEU A 674 24.52 -10.73 13.12
C LEU A 674 24.61 -9.47 12.25
N ARG A 675 25.84 -8.98 12.01
CA ARG A 675 26.09 -7.83 11.12
C ARG A 675 25.98 -8.27 9.66
N SER A 676 25.40 -7.40 8.85
CA SER A 676 25.03 -7.69 7.47
C SER A 676 25.11 -6.42 6.61
N PRO A 677 25.16 -6.54 5.27
CA PRO A 677 25.24 -5.38 4.36
C PRO A 677 24.18 -4.32 4.63
N HIS A 678 22.99 -4.74 5.05
CA HIS A 678 21.89 -3.87 5.46
C HIS A 678 21.01 -4.56 6.51
N LYS A 679 20.28 -3.80 7.32
CA LYS A 679 19.32 -4.31 8.32
C LYS A 679 18.33 -5.32 7.72
N ILE A 680 18.11 -6.42 8.44
CA ILE A 680 17.20 -7.52 8.06
C ILE A 680 16.05 -7.65 9.08
N LYS A 681 14.90 -8.11 8.62
CA LYS A 681 13.70 -8.36 9.45
C LYS A 681 13.09 -9.68 9.05
N PHE A 682 12.55 -10.41 10.01
CA PHE A 682 11.85 -11.67 9.75
C PHE A 682 10.38 -11.56 10.15
N GLY A 683 9.55 -12.46 9.62
CA GLY A 683 8.18 -12.67 10.08
C GLY A 683 7.85 -14.14 10.12
N VAL A 684 7.23 -14.60 11.22
CA VAL A 684 6.84 -16.00 11.43
C VAL A 684 5.34 -16.05 11.71
N SER A 685 4.59 -16.61 10.76
CA SER A 685 3.14 -16.77 10.86
C SER A 685 2.77 -18.22 11.13
N GLY A 686 1.93 -18.45 12.12
CA GLY A 686 1.46 -19.78 12.51
C GLY A 686 0.40 -20.35 11.57
N CYS A 687 -0.02 -19.63 10.53
CA CYS A 687 -0.92 -20.13 9.48
C CYS A 687 -0.87 -19.20 8.25
N ALA A 688 -1.57 -19.60 7.17
CA ALA A 688 -1.67 -18.85 5.92
C ALA A 688 -2.39 -17.49 6.01
N ARG A 689 -3.04 -17.17 7.15
CA ARG A 689 -3.62 -15.82 7.41
C ARG A 689 -2.56 -14.74 7.63
N GLU A 690 -1.31 -15.14 7.87
CA GLU A 690 -0.16 -14.28 7.66
C GLU A 690 -0.07 -13.04 8.59
N CYS A 691 -0.62 -13.10 9.80
CA CYS A 691 -0.67 -11.93 10.71
C CYS A 691 0.72 -11.32 11.06
N ALA A 692 1.82 -12.04 10.82
CA ALA A 692 3.17 -11.52 11.03
C ALA A 692 3.74 -10.71 9.85
N GLU A 693 3.03 -10.59 8.73
CA GLU A 693 3.52 -9.96 7.49
C GLU A 693 4.84 -10.58 7.00
N ALA A 694 5.06 -11.87 7.27
CA ALA A 694 6.17 -12.69 6.80
C ALA A 694 6.62 -12.42 5.36
N ARG A 695 5.71 -12.28 4.39
CA ARG A 695 6.06 -12.00 2.98
C ARG A 695 6.52 -10.56 2.74
N GLY A 696 6.33 -9.65 3.69
CA GLY A 696 6.89 -8.30 3.66
C GLY A 696 8.29 -8.16 4.28
N LYS A 697 8.93 -9.28 4.66
CA LYS A 697 10.20 -9.32 5.41
C LYS A 697 11.30 -10.01 4.61
N ASP A 698 12.55 -9.78 4.99
CA ASP A 698 13.73 -10.36 4.33
C ASP A 698 13.70 -11.89 4.38
N VAL A 699 13.18 -12.44 5.50
CA VAL A 699 12.85 -13.86 5.68
C VAL A 699 11.43 -14.00 6.20
N GLY A 700 10.58 -14.70 5.46
CA GLY A 700 9.21 -15.01 5.82
C GLY A 700 9.02 -16.50 6.08
N VAL A 701 8.43 -16.85 7.21
CA VAL A 701 8.14 -18.23 7.60
C VAL A 701 6.64 -18.37 7.82
N ILE A 702 5.98 -19.28 7.11
CA ILE A 702 4.53 -19.49 7.21
C ILE A 702 4.26 -20.97 7.46
N ALA A 703 3.55 -21.27 8.53
CA ALA A 703 3.19 -22.64 8.88
C ALA A 703 2.20 -23.24 7.88
N THR A 704 2.39 -24.52 7.61
CA THR A 704 1.47 -25.40 6.87
C THR A 704 1.24 -26.69 7.67
N GLU A 705 0.30 -27.52 7.22
CA GLU A 705 0.07 -28.85 7.82
C GLU A 705 1.25 -29.81 7.62
N HIS A 706 2.18 -29.50 6.72
CA HIS A 706 3.30 -30.36 6.33
C HIS A 706 4.67 -29.77 6.69
N GLY A 707 4.74 -28.80 7.60
CA GLY A 707 5.97 -28.08 7.94
C GLY A 707 5.88 -26.59 7.57
N TRP A 708 7.00 -25.98 7.22
CA TRP A 708 7.09 -24.54 6.98
C TRP A 708 7.24 -24.21 5.50
N ASN A 709 6.63 -23.11 5.08
CA ASN A 709 6.99 -22.44 3.85
C ASN A 709 7.97 -21.31 4.16
N LEU A 710 9.14 -21.35 3.53
CA LEU A 710 10.20 -20.35 3.64
C LEU A 710 10.16 -19.43 2.43
N TYR A 711 10.01 -18.14 2.68
CA TYR A 711 10.05 -17.06 1.71
C TYR A 711 11.26 -16.16 1.97
N VAL A 712 11.89 -15.63 0.93
CA VAL A 712 13.07 -14.76 1.03
C VAL A 712 12.99 -13.55 0.11
N GLY A 713 13.71 -12.48 0.44
CA GLY A 713 13.84 -11.30 -0.42
C GLY A 713 12.70 -10.29 -0.30
N GLY A 714 11.87 -10.36 0.74
CA GLY A 714 10.84 -9.36 0.99
C GLY A 714 11.41 -8.12 1.65
N ASN A 715 10.81 -6.96 1.40
CA ASN A 715 11.24 -5.73 2.05
C ASN A 715 10.14 -4.66 2.04
N GLY A 716 10.03 -3.88 3.13
CA GLY A 716 9.31 -2.61 3.14
C GLY A 716 10.25 -1.41 2.92
N GLY A 717 9.70 -0.27 2.48
CA GLY A 717 10.43 0.97 2.24
C GLY A 717 9.88 1.74 1.04
N GLN A 718 10.74 2.54 0.40
CA GLN A 718 10.42 3.31 -0.81
C GLN A 718 10.07 2.41 -2.00
N SER A 719 10.70 1.25 -2.10
CA SER A 719 10.48 0.25 -3.14
C SER A 719 10.10 -1.09 -2.48
N PRO A 720 8.84 -1.24 -2.04
CA PRO A 720 8.41 -2.46 -1.36
C PRO A 720 8.48 -3.65 -2.31
N ALA A 721 8.88 -4.81 -1.79
CA ALA A 721 8.90 -6.07 -2.51
C ALA A 721 8.36 -7.20 -1.64
N HIS A 722 7.60 -8.12 -2.23
CA HIS A 722 7.18 -9.34 -1.55
C HIS A 722 8.28 -10.40 -1.62
N ALA A 723 8.46 -11.13 -0.52
CA ALA A 723 9.32 -12.29 -0.43
C ALA A 723 8.79 -13.40 -1.33
N GLN A 724 9.72 -14.05 -2.03
CA GLN A 724 9.46 -15.12 -2.98
C GLN A 724 9.67 -16.48 -2.30
N LEU A 725 8.87 -17.48 -2.69
CA LEU A 725 8.92 -18.81 -2.07
C LEU A 725 10.24 -19.51 -2.44
N LEU A 726 11.01 -19.89 -1.42
CA LEU A 726 12.27 -20.62 -1.59
C LEU A 726 12.07 -22.14 -1.44
N ALA A 727 11.37 -22.54 -0.37
CA ALA A 727 11.10 -23.94 -0.05
C ALA A 727 9.74 -24.09 0.67
N SER A 728 9.10 -25.25 0.52
CA SER A 728 7.77 -25.55 1.06
C SER A 728 7.76 -26.86 1.82
N GLY A 729 6.97 -26.94 2.90
CA GLY A 729 6.77 -28.18 3.67
C GLY A 729 8.05 -28.70 4.33
N ILE A 730 8.94 -27.80 4.76
CA ILE A 730 10.22 -28.17 5.39
C ILE A 730 10.11 -28.26 6.91
N ASP A 731 10.85 -29.20 7.52
CA ASP A 731 10.96 -29.32 8.97
C ASP A 731 11.80 -28.19 9.59
N ASP A 732 11.76 -28.07 10.93
CA ASP A 732 12.45 -27.03 11.69
C ASP A 732 13.97 -27.00 11.43
N ARG A 733 14.61 -28.17 11.32
CA ARG A 733 16.05 -28.26 11.11
C ARG A 733 16.42 -27.77 9.71
N THR A 734 15.65 -28.20 8.71
CA THR A 734 15.83 -27.79 7.32
C THR A 734 15.55 -26.30 7.13
N LEU A 735 14.52 -25.77 7.80
CA LEU A 735 14.20 -24.34 7.85
C LEU A 735 15.39 -23.53 8.34
N VAL A 736 15.93 -23.88 9.51
CA VAL A 736 17.09 -23.17 10.10
C VAL A 736 18.31 -23.28 9.19
N ALA A 737 18.61 -24.46 8.64
CA ALA A 737 19.75 -24.64 7.74
C ALA A 737 19.64 -23.77 6.48
N TYR A 738 18.45 -23.69 5.87
CA TYR A 738 18.24 -22.84 4.69
C TYR A 738 18.34 -21.35 5.00
N ILE A 739 17.84 -20.92 6.17
CA ILE A 739 18.01 -19.51 6.62
C ILE A 739 19.49 -19.21 6.88
N ASP A 740 20.23 -20.10 7.54
CA ASP A 740 21.67 -19.95 7.80
C ASP A 740 22.44 -19.73 6.48
N ARG A 741 22.21 -20.63 5.52
CA ARG A 741 22.82 -20.58 4.18
C ARG A 741 22.44 -19.29 3.45
N PHE A 742 21.16 -18.93 3.42
CA PHE A 742 20.66 -17.71 2.78
C PHE A 742 21.35 -16.46 3.34
N LEU A 743 21.37 -16.31 4.67
CA LEU A 743 21.95 -15.13 5.31
C LEU A 743 23.46 -15.05 5.09
N MET A 744 24.19 -16.16 5.23
CA MET A 744 25.63 -16.17 5.05
C MET A 744 26.02 -15.94 3.59
N PHE A 745 25.26 -16.50 2.65
CA PHE A 745 25.48 -16.24 1.23
C PHE A 745 25.22 -14.77 0.88
N TYR A 746 24.14 -14.19 1.39
CA TYR A 746 23.84 -12.75 1.27
C TYR A 746 24.95 -11.87 1.87
N ILE A 747 25.41 -12.17 3.08
CA ILE A 747 26.46 -11.41 3.78
C ILE A 747 27.78 -11.40 2.98
N ARG A 748 28.11 -12.53 2.36
CA ARG A 748 29.33 -12.70 1.54
C ARG A 748 29.25 -11.95 0.22
N THR A 749 28.11 -12.02 -0.46
CA THR A 749 28.02 -11.67 -1.89
C THR A 749 27.37 -10.32 -2.17
N ALA A 750 26.49 -9.82 -1.29
CA ALA A 750 25.79 -8.57 -1.54
C ALA A 750 26.70 -7.35 -1.46
N ASP A 751 26.33 -6.29 -2.16
CA ASP A 751 27.06 -5.03 -2.17
C ASP A 751 26.71 -4.16 -0.94
N ARG A 752 27.46 -3.08 -0.73
CA ARG A 752 27.34 -2.16 0.40
C ARG A 752 25.94 -1.56 0.47
N LEU A 753 25.30 -1.70 1.64
CA LEU A 753 23.94 -1.20 1.90
C LEU A 753 22.86 -1.74 0.95
N GLN A 754 23.13 -2.82 0.23
CA GLN A 754 22.15 -3.49 -0.63
C GLN A 754 21.15 -4.24 0.25
N ARG A 755 19.85 -4.18 -0.09
CA ARG A 755 18.80 -4.99 0.56
C ARG A 755 18.75 -6.37 -0.08
N THR A 756 18.11 -7.33 0.60
CA THR A 756 17.96 -8.70 0.09
C THR A 756 17.21 -8.78 -1.26
N ALA A 757 16.13 -8.02 -1.46
CA ALA A 757 15.38 -8.07 -2.73
C ALA A 757 16.22 -7.63 -3.95
N PRO A 758 16.82 -6.41 -3.98
CA PRO A 758 17.67 -6.00 -5.08
C PRO A 758 18.96 -6.83 -5.22
N TRP A 759 19.38 -7.51 -4.15
CA TRP A 759 20.48 -8.47 -4.21
C TRP A 759 20.08 -9.72 -4.99
N ILE A 760 18.93 -10.32 -4.69
CA ILE A 760 18.40 -11.46 -5.44
C ILE A 760 18.24 -11.09 -6.92
N ASP A 761 17.71 -9.91 -7.21
CA ASP A 761 17.54 -9.42 -8.59
C ASP A 761 18.88 -9.23 -9.33
N SER A 762 19.98 -9.01 -8.59
CA SER A 762 21.32 -8.86 -9.16
C SER A 762 22.06 -10.18 -9.40
N LEU A 763 21.54 -11.30 -8.88
CA LEU A 763 22.12 -12.62 -9.12
C LEU A 763 21.81 -13.08 -10.55
N GLU A 764 22.80 -13.60 -11.25
CA GLU A 764 22.57 -14.26 -12.53
C GLU A 764 21.70 -15.51 -12.30
N GLY A 765 20.49 -15.53 -12.89
CA GLY A 765 19.47 -16.55 -12.62
C GLY A 765 18.57 -16.27 -11.40
N GLY A 766 18.74 -15.13 -10.72
CA GLY A 766 17.84 -14.62 -9.69
C GLY A 766 17.55 -15.62 -8.56
N LEU A 767 16.25 -15.81 -8.27
CA LEU A 767 15.79 -16.73 -7.23
C LEU A 767 16.16 -18.20 -7.52
N GLU A 768 16.15 -18.63 -8.78
CA GLU A 768 16.46 -20.02 -9.13
C GLU A 768 17.93 -20.34 -8.85
N HIS A 769 18.84 -19.40 -9.13
CA HIS A 769 20.24 -19.54 -8.73
C HIS A 769 20.37 -19.60 -7.20
N LEU A 770 19.70 -18.71 -6.48
CA LEU A 770 19.71 -18.73 -5.02
C LEU A 770 19.21 -20.07 -4.46
N LYS A 771 18.14 -20.63 -5.05
CA LYS A 771 17.58 -21.93 -4.67
C LYS A 771 18.57 -23.07 -4.92
N ALA A 772 19.24 -23.08 -6.07
CA ALA A 772 20.28 -24.07 -6.36
C ALA A 772 21.43 -24.03 -5.33
N VAL A 773 21.86 -22.83 -4.92
CA VAL A 773 22.93 -22.68 -3.90
C VAL A 773 22.45 -23.07 -2.51
N VAL A 774 21.28 -22.60 -2.08
CA VAL A 774 20.80 -22.75 -0.70
C VAL A 774 20.19 -24.13 -0.46
N CYS A 775 19.35 -24.62 -1.39
CA CYS A 775 18.61 -25.85 -1.22
C CYS A 775 19.37 -27.07 -1.76
N ASP A 776 19.97 -26.93 -2.95
CA ASP A 776 20.59 -28.05 -3.68
C ASP A 776 22.12 -28.13 -3.48
N ASP A 777 22.70 -27.18 -2.75
CA ASP A 777 24.14 -27.05 -2.51
C ASP A 777 24.98 -27.12 -3.80
N SER A 778 24.51 -26.44 -4.86
CA SER A 778 25.13 -26.52 -6.19
C SER A 778 26.59 -26.06 -6.24
N LEU A 779 27.04 -25.32 -5.23
CA LEU A 779 28.42 -24.85 -5.09
C LEU A 779 29.26 -25.68 -4.10
N GLY A 780 28.65 -26.61 -3.35
CA GLY A 780 29.32 -27.43 -2.34
C GLY A 780 29.81 -26.64 -1.11
N ILE A 781 29.13 -25.54 -0.76
CA ILE A 781 29.53 -24.62 0.32
C ILE A 781 28.54 -24.60 1.50
N ALA A 782 27.45 -25.35 1.45
CA ALA A 782 26.41 -25.33 2.48
C ALA A 782 26.96 -25.55 3.90
N ALA A 783 27.80 -26.57 4.09
CA ALA A 783 28.42 -26.86 5.38
C ALA A 783 29.31 -25.72 5.89
N GLU A 784 30.00 -25.01 4.99
CA GLU A 784 30.83 -23.87 5.37
C GLU A 784 29.97 -22.66 5.80
N LEU A 785 28.87 -22.41 5.10
CA LEU A 785 27.91 -21.37 5.45
C LEU A 785 27.26 -21.64 6.82
N GLU A 786 26.86 -22.89 7.07
CA GLU A 786 26.31 -23.32 8.36
C GLU A 786 27.34 -23.19 9.49
N THR A 787 28.58 -23.63 9.28
CA THR A 787 29.67 -23.50 10.27
C THR A 787 29.95 -22.03 10.60
N ALA A 788 29.89 -21.14 9.62
CA ALA A 788 30.06 -19.70 9.84
C ALA A 788 28.93 -19.13 10.71
N MET A 789 27.69 -19.57 10.49
CA MET A 789 26.56 -19.20 11.35
C MET A 789 26.67 -19.77 12.76
N GLU A 790 27.06 -21.04 12.90
CA GLU A 790 27.28 -21.65 14.21
C GLU A 790 28.35 -20.92 15.02
N SER A 791 29.43 -20.47 14.36
CA SER A 791 30.47 -19.67 15.00
C SER A 791 29.92 -18.34 15.52
N HIS A 792 29.06 -17.67 14.75
CA HIS A 792 28.36 -16.45 15.19
C HIS A 792 27.46 -16.73 16.41
N VAL A 793 26.63 -17.78 16.34
CA VAL A 793 25.70 -18.16 17.41
C VAL A 793 26.46 -18.48 18.70
N ALA A 794 27.54 -19.25 18.62
CA ALA A 794 28.36 -19.64 19.76
C ALA A 794 29.13 -18.46 20.37
N GLY A 795 29.50 -17.47 19.55
CA GLY A 795 30.26 -16.31 19.98
C GLY A 795 29.45 -15.09 20.41
N TYR A 796 28.11 -15.10 20.25
CA TYR A 796 27.28 -13.94 20.54
C TYR A 796 27.40 -13.45 21.99
N LYS A 797 27.56 -12.13 22.13
CA LYS A 797 27.49 -11.40 23.40
C LYS A 797 26.70 -10.12 23.20
N ASP A 798 25.94 -9.72 24.21
CA ASP A 798 25.24 -8.43 24.18
C ASP A 798 26.26 -7.27 24.21
N GLU A 799 26.12 -6.35 23.26
CA GLU A 799 27.05 -5.22 23.08
C GLU A 799 26.95 -4.23 24.25
N TRP A 800 25.77 -4.02 24.81
CA TRP A 800 25.61 -3.11 25.94
C TRP A 800 26.15 -3.71 27.23
N SER A 801 25.93 -4.99 27.50
CA SER A 801 26.64 -5.70 28.58
C SER A 801 28.16 -5.59 28.42
N GLY A 802 28.67 -5.78 27.20
CA GLY A 802 30.10 -5.65 26.90
C GLY A 802 30.68 -4.24 27.07
N VAL A 803 29.87 -3.19 26.94
CA VAL A 803 30.24 -1.80 27.30
C VAL A 803 30.20 -1.59 28.80
N LEU A 804 29.18 -2.11 29.47
CA LEU A 804 28.95 -1.94 30.90
C LEU A 804 30.00 -2.66 31.78
N GLU A 805 30.68 -3.67 31.23
CA GLU A 805 31.74 -4.45 31.87
C GLU A 805 33.16 -3.92 31.58
N ASP A 806 33.30 -2.91 30.73
CA ASP A 806 34.60 -2.42 30.25
C ASP A 806 34.71 -0.89 30.41
N GLU A 807 35.54 -0.44 31.35
CA GLU A 807 35.73 0.97 31.67
C GLU A 807 36.23 1.81 30.46
N GLU A 808 37.04 1.24 29.58
CA GLU A 808 37.54 1.94 28.40
C GLU A 808 36.39 2.22 27.44
N LYS A 809 35.54 1.22 27.16
CA LYS A 809 34.36 1.39 26.31
C LYS A 809 33.35 2.35 26.94
N LEU A 810 33.14 2.24 28.25
CA LEU A 810 32.20 3.07 29.01
C LEU A 810 32.58 4.56 28.95
N SER A 811 33.88 4.88 28.98
CA SER A 811 34.38 6.25 28.96
C SER A 811 33.98 7.07 27.72
N ARG A 812 33.51 6.41 26.66
CA ARG A 812 33.08 7.03 25.40
C ARG A 812 31.70 7.68 25.45
N PHE A 813 30.87 7.31 26.42
CA PHE A 813 29.48 7.74 26.52
C PHE A 813 29.35 9.01 27.35
N VAL A 814 29.94 10.10 26.88
CA VAL A 814 29.95 11.41 27.55
C VAL A 814 29.62 12.52 26.56
N SER A 815 28.91 13.56 27.01
CA SER A 815 28.59 14.73 26.16
C SER A 815 29.84 15.54 25.82
N PHE A 816 30.74 15.75 26.78
CA PHE A 816 31.99 16.47 26.59
C PHE A 816 33.15 15.76 27.28
N VAL A 817 34.23 15.46 26.55
CA VAL A 817 35.44 14.80 27.11
C VAL A 817 36.03 15.59 28.28
N ASN A 818 36.04 16.93 28.18
CA ASN A 818 36.58 17.81 29.22
C ASN A 818 35.59 18.13 30.36
N ALA A 819 34.31 17.76 30.21
CA ALA A 819 33.28 17.96 31.21
C ALA A 819 32.26 16.80 31.19
N PRO A 820 32.66 15.57 31.57
CA PRO A 820 31.85 14.35 31.38
C PRO A 820 30.48 14.39 32.06
N ALA A 821 30.35 15.17 33.14
CA ALA A 821 29.13 15.31 33.92
C ALA A 821 28.20 16.44 33.42
N GLN A 822 28.64 17.27 32.46
CA GLN A 822 27.80 18.33 31.93
C GLN A 822 26.96 17.82 30.76
N PRO A 823 25.62 17.92 30.83
CA PRO A 823 24.77 17.60 29.69
C PRO A 823 24.96 18.65 28.58
N ASP A 824 24.74 18.24 27.33
CA ASP A 824 24.71 19.17 26.21
C ASP A 824 23.55 20.19 26.38
N PRO A 825 23.85 21.49 26.59
CA PRO A 825 22.82 22.50 26.83
C PRO A 825 21.98 22.82 25.59
N THR A 826 22.37 22.31 24.42
CA THR A 826 21.67 22.55 23.15
C THR A 826 20.50 21.57 22.94
N ILE A 827 20.40 20.52 23.76
CA ILE A 827 19.33 19.52 23.67
C ILE A 827 18.06 20.04 24.34
N GLU A 828 17.08 20.44 23.52
CA GLU A 828 15.78 20.94 23.98
C GLU A 828 14.59 20.11 23.45
N PHE A 829 13.48 20.15 24.19
CA PHE A 829 12.21 19.52 23.84
C PHE A 829 11.04 20.48 24.08
N SER A 830 10.03 20.41 23.22
CA SER A 830 8.76 21.15 23.35
C SER A 830 7.60 20.19 23.57
N GLU A 831 6.50 20.68 24.13
CA GLU A 831 5.25 19.96 24.28
C GLU A 831 4.23 20.49 23.26
N GLY A 832 4.13 19.84 22.09
CA GLY A 832 3.14 20.15 21.07
C GLY A 832 2.07 19.06 21.01
N SER A 833 0.78 19.40 21.07
CA SER A 833 -0.33 18.42 21.01
C SER A 833 -0.27 17.31 22.07
N GLY A 834 0.22 17.63 23.28
CA GLY A 834 0.34 16.67 24.39
C GLY A 834 1.45 15.62 24.23
N ARG A 835 2.37 15.79 23.26
CA ARG A 835 3.52 14.90 23.05
C ARG A 835 4.86 15.66 23.14
N LYS A 836 5.88 14.98 23.66
CA LYS A 836 7.26 15.46 23.68
C LYS A 836 7.85 15.47 22.26
N VAL A 837 8.30 16.63 21.79
CA VAL A 837 8.85 16.82 20.42
C VAL A 837 10.24 17.45 20.51
N PRO A 838 11.28 16.91 19.84
CA PRO A 838 12.61 17.49 19.84
C PRO A 838 12.62 18.87 19.14
N VAL A 839 13.24 19.86 19.76
CA VAL A 839 13.47 21.17 19.15
C VAL A 839 14.69 21.06 18.23
N LEU A 840 14.56 21.51 16.98
CA LEU A 840 15.66 21.48 16.02
C LEU A 840 16.63 22.61 16.32
N LEU A 841 17.92 22.28 16.38
CA LEU A 841 18.97 23.28 16.37
C LEU A 841 18.89 24.05 15.05
N GLY A 842 18.71 25.37 15.13
CA GLY A 842 18.78 26.24 13.97
C GLY A 842 20.12 26.05 13.26
N THR A 843 20.12 26.07 11.93
CA THR A 843 21.37 26.05 11.17
C THR A 843 22.21 27.26 11.58
N PRO A 844 23.48 27.12 12.00
CA PRO A 844 24.31 28.27 12.29
C PRO A 844 24.37 29.14 11.02
N GLN A 845 23.83 30.36 11.08
CA GLN A 845 23.98 31.30 9.99
C GLN A 845 25.48 31.67 9.88
N PRO A 846 26.08 31.61 8.69
CA PRO A 846 27.44 32.12 8.50
C PRO A 846 27.49 33.57 9.00
N GLY A 847 28.30 33.82 10.02
CA GLY A 847 28.29 35.08 10.76
C GLY A 847 28.45 36.28 9.84
N VAL A 848 27.47 37.20 9.91
CA VAL A 848 27.66 38.58 9.47
C VAL A 848 28.82 39.14 10.29
N ARG A 849 29.93 39.45 9.61
CA ARG A 849 31.08 40.15 10.18
C ARG A 849 30.55 41.42 10.89
N PRO A 850 30.79 41.61 12.20
CA PRO A 850 30.37 42.85 12.84
C PRO A 850 31.05 44.03 12.13
N PRO A 851 30.35 45.15 11.93
CA PRO A 851 30.94 46.31 11.29
C PRO A 851 32.14 46.78 12.11
N ALA A 852 33.22 47.10 11.41
CA ALA A 852 34.40 47.68 12.00
C ALA A 852 33.99 48.94 12.78
N ASN A 853 34.20 48.93 14.10
CA ASN A 853 34.16 50.15 14.90
C ASN A 853 35.28 51.08 14.43
N GLY A 854 34.93 51.97 13.50
CA GLY A 854 35.70 53.16 13.20
C GLY A 854 35.33 54.25 14.19
N GLY A 855 36.29 54.60 15.06
CA GLY A 855 36.56 55.95 15.53
C GLY A 855 35.51 56.70 16.35
N SER A 856 35.69 56.69 17.68
CA SER A 856 35.97 57.90 18.47
C SER A 856 36.60 57.52 19.79
#